data_AF-C7PX46-F1
#
_entry.id   AF-C7PX46-F1
#
_cell.length_a   1.000
_cell.length_b   1.000
_cell.length_c   1.000
_cell.angle_alpha   90.00
_cell.angle_beta   90.00
_cell.angle_gamma   90.00
#
_symmetry.space_group_name_H-M   'P 1'
#
loop_
_entity.id
_entity.type
_entity.pdbx_description
1 polymer ?
#
loop_
_entity_poly.entity_id
_entity_poly.type
_entity_poly.pdbx_seq_one_letter_code
_entity_poly.pdbx_strand_id
1 'polypeptide(L)'
;MRKHTSRAARAAALCAAAAAVATFTVPAQGAVGATPQATPVPSTTSRVTLATGDTVELSPAGTRVLPGGPSKAFTTFTDTKGDTYIVPAEAVPFAGRVLDMSLFDVTRLAAMAQGAQGSQIPVSLAFQAGVTPSAPAGVTLTAVSGQTATGYMTPASGAALATALQKQIAADKTAGRTVGSGGLLGLTSMRVAGTGTPVTPNYPMRILQINALDTDGAPLDSYVTLINTDNSQIMAVSEPVVGGVARIALPAGNYAAYMSDFSYDTSGYITGEALVAVNDFAVPATGDVPALTLDARTATAPVSVTTQQSSTAQNLMQQMTRTPTTGPTVVLGSFFIFTGGMPLTMTPQATAKVGKFTLDTVEDMAGPAGAGPDNYQYQYFLDFPSDHIDADQSHHPADRDLAAETENIDSDPALAGAERGVDAAPVLPYTGPGLQFGAAMPQKSTSYFTPGRWANGISGPWASGPGQPEGPSLWSGAKTYHAGQVSQHTWGAAPSAPAFGRYQESAAEVDCQVCVGAGNMDLEFYDAGDSNPDTVGVDFDANPSATFYWNGQPLTPPSGPPGFSSPDIIVPNVGTTPATVRAVLDTDRTSGEKQSTNTHTDVTFQYTGKTDSRSTLPDGNYCPAAIAAGQPSAPCQIMPVMTIGYQYGALSRTNVSQSPVQSLVLDIGHHSFGGHGSLAPVVSAKVSVSFDSGATWQDVPTVGAFGHYAALWHNPAPGTPVAVRVTAADSIGGSISQTVTNPYTVG
;
A
#
# COMPACT_ATOMS: atom_id res chain seq x y z
N MET A 1 -19.50 54.72 -29.94
CA MET A 1 -20.51 55.39 -30.79
C MET A 1 -21.57 54.37 -31.21
N ARG A 2 -22.84 54.69 -30.93
CA ARG A 2 -24.14 54.21 -31.51
C ARG A 2 -24.35 52.69 -31.65
N LYS A 3 -25.12 51.97 -30.79
CA LYS A 3 -26.56 52.01 -30.41
C LYS A 3 -27.57 51.85 -31.56
N HIS A 4 -28.39 50.79 -31.48
CA HIS A 4 -29.88 50.74 -31.56
C HIS A 4 -30.34 49.32 -31.14
N THR A 5 -30.98 49.08 -29.98
CA THR A 5 -32.43 49.21 -29.58
C THR A 5 -33.40 48.33 -30.40
N SER A 6 -34.41 47.61 -29.89
CA SER A 6 -34.95 47.35 -28.54
C SER A 6 -36.26 46.52 -28.65
N ARG A 7 -36.63 45.78 -27.57
CA ARG A 7 -37.99 45.41 -27.07
C ARG A 7 -38.84 44.42 -27.91
N ALA A 8 -39.80 43.62 -27.41
CA ALA A 8 -40.24 43.04 -26.12
C ALA A 8 -41.74 42.68 -26.33
N ALA A 9 -42.23 41.50 -25.94
CA ALA A 9 -43.58 41.29 -25.34
C ALA A 9 -43.94 39.79 -25.16
N ARG A 10 -44.62 39.51 -24.04
CA ARG A 10 -45.16 38.23 -23.54
C ARG A 10 -46.44 37.79 -24.27
N ALA A 11 -46.74 36.49 -24.26
CA ALA A 11 -48.08 35.96 -23.92
C ALA A 11 -48.05 34.43 -23.73
N ALA A 12 -48.66 33.97 -22.64
CA ALA A 12 -48.95 32.57 -22.32
C ALA A 12 -50.26 32.12 -22.99
N ALA A 13 -50.37 30.84 -23.33
CA ALA A 13 -51.66 30.17 -23.53
C ALA A 13 -51.55 28.67 -23.18
N LEU A 14 -52.30 28.27 -22.14
CA LEU A 14 -52.64 26.88 -21.84
C LEU A 14 -53.61 26.36 -22.91
N CYS A 15 -53.39 25.14 -23.40
CA CYS A 15 -54.46 24.27 -23.88
C CYS A 15 -54.22 22.84 -23.37
N ALA A 16 -55.17 22.36 -22.57
CA ALA A 16 -55.29 20.98 -22.15
C ALA A 16 -55.83 20.12 -23.30
N ALA A 17 -55.24 18.95 -23.51
CA ALA A 17 -55.86 17.88 -24.29
C ALA A 17 -55.69 16.57 -23.52
N ALA A 18 -56.82 16.02 -23.09
CA ALA A 18 -56.93 14.70 -22.49
C ALA A 18 -56.71 13.63 -23.57
N ALA A 19 -55.85 12.64 -23.29
CA ALA A 19 -55.75 11.41 -24.04
C ALA A 19 -55.72 10.23 -23.06
N ALA A 20 -56.62 9.28 -23.30
CA ALA A 20 -56.88 8.10 -22.49
C ALA A 20 -55.62 7.24 -22.31
N VAL A 21 -55.32 6.88 -21.05
CA VAL A 21 -54.28 5.90 -20.72
C VAL A 21 -54.88 4.51 -20.88
N ALA A 22 -54.51 3.81 -21.94
CA ALA A 22 -54.64 2.37 -22.02
C ALA A 22 -53.66 1.75 -21.01
N THR A 23 -54.19 0.97 -20.06
CA THR A 23 -53.40 0.21 -19.09
C THR A 23 -52.68 -0.93 -19.81
N PHE A 24 -51.45 -0.70 -20.25
CA PHE A 24 -50.50 -1.77 -20.51
C PHE A 24 -49.86 -2.17 -19.18
N THR A 25 -50.19 -3.37 -18.71
CA THR A 25 -49.43 -4.03 -17.64
C THR A 25 -48.05 -4.37 -18.19
N VAL A 26 -47.08 -3.50 -17.92
CA VAL A 26 -45.65 -3.78 -18.12
C VAL A 26 -45.27 -4.86 -17.09
N PRO A 27 -44.75 -6.03 -17.50
CA PRO A 27 -44.19 -6.98 -16.56
C PRO A 27 -43.05 -6.27 -15.82
N ALA A 28 -43.06 -6.33 -14.49
CA ALA A 28 -42.06 -5.72 -13.63
C ALA A 28 -40.65 -6.03 -14.16
N GLN A 29 -39.97 -5.00 -14.66
CA GLN A 29 -38.54 -5.05 -14.87
C GLN A 29 -37.94 -5.32 -13.48
N GLY A 30 -37.39 -6.53 -13.32
CA GLY A 30 -36.59 -6.86 -12.15
C GLY A 30 -35.54 -5.77 -11.97
N ALA A 31 -35.43 -5.29 -10.74
CA ALA A 31 -34.48 -4.26 -10.35
C ALA A 31 -33.10 -4.57 -10.97
N VAL A 32 -32.58 -3.62 -11.74
CA VAL A 32 -31.18 -3.60 -12.14
C VAL A 32 -30.39 -3.60 -10.82
N GLY A 33 -29.80 -4.75 -10.51
CA GLY A 33 -28.97 -4.92 -9.33
C GLY A 33 -27.85 -3.89 -9.35
N ALA A 34 -27.61 -3.27 -8.19
CA ALA A 34 -26.49 -2.37 -7.96
C ALA A 34 -25.20 -2.96 -8.54
N THR A 35 -24.39 -2.12 -9.18
CA THR A 35 -22.98 -2.40 -9.50
C THR A 35 -22.31 -3.04 -8.27
N PRO A 36 -21.81 -4.28 -8.37
CA PRO A 36 -21.05 -4.86 -7.27
C PRO A 36 -19.69 -4.18 -7.22
N GLN A 37 -19.50 -3.51 -6.09
CA GLN A 37 -18.27 -2.89 -5.62
C GLN A 37 -17.19 -3.97 -5.44
N ALA A 38 -15.93 -3.64 -5.72
CA ALA A 38 -14.80 -4.47 -5.31
C ALA A 38 -14.91 -4.74 -3.80
N THR A 39 -14.65 -5.99 -3.39
CA THR A 39 -14.65 -6.39 -1.99
C THR A 39 -13.60 -5.57 -1.24
N PRO A 40 -13.84 -5.18 0.04
CA PRO A 40 -12.97 -4.23 0.73
C PRO A 40 -11.55 -4.78 0.86
N VAL A 41 -10.57 -4.01 0.42
CA VAL A 41 -9.20 -4.09 0.93
C VAL A 41 -9.27 -3.97 2.46
N PRO A 42 -8.49 -4.74 3.24
CA PRO A 42 -8.52 -4.65 4.70
C PRO A 42 -8.47 -3.19 5.15
N SER A 43 -9.41 -2.82 6.03
CA SER A 43 -9.58 -1.46 6.55
C SER A 43 -8.45 -0.99 7.47
N THR A 44 -7.51 -1.89 7.76
CA THR A 44 -6.34 -1.69 8.61
C THR A 44 -5.18 -2.46 8.02
N THR A 45 -3.98 -1.91 8.11
CA THR A 45 -2.78 -2.65 7.71
C THR A 45 -2.64 -3.92 8.57
N SER A 46 -2.34 -5.05 7.94
CA SER A 46 -2.25 -6.39 8.52
C SER A 46 -1.01 -7.09 7.97
N ARG A 47 -0.27 -7.79 8.82
CA ARG A 47 0.87 -8.60 8.38
C ARG A 47 0.59 -10.08 8.53
N VAL A 48 1.01 -10.83 7.52
CA VAL A 48 0.82 -12.27 7.44
C VAL A 48 2.14 -12.93 7.08
N THR A 49 2.36 -14.13 7.57
CA THR A 49 3.48 -14.96 7.12
C THR A 49 2.95 -16.01 6.16
N LEU A 50 3.56 -16.14 4.99
CA LEU A 50 3.26 -17.21 4.04
C LEU A 50 3.66 -18.57 4.61
N ALA A 51 3.12 -19.65 4.03
CA ALA A 51 3.54 -21.02 4.39
C ALA A 51 5.05 -21.26 4.19
N THR A 52 5.71 -20.51 3.31
CA THR A 52 7.16 -20.55 3.07
C THR A 52 7.98 -19.71 4.05
N GLY A 53 7.35 -18.94 4.93
CA GLY A 53 8.04 -18.11 5.93
C GLY A 53 8.30 -16.66 5.51
N ASP A 54 7.96 -16.29 4.28
CA ASP A 54 8.02 -14.89 3.83
C ASP A 54 6.94 -14.06 4.53
N THR A 55 7.23 -12.79 4.82
CA THR A 55 6.26 -11.90 5.48
C THR A 55 5.65 -10.96 4.45
N VAL A 56 4.33 -10.81 4.52
CA VAL A 56 3.54 -9.97 3.63
C VAL A 56 2.77 -8.97 4.46
N GLU A 57 2.80 -7.71 4.05
CA GLU A 57 1.96 -6.65 4.56
C GLU A 57 0.80 -6.41 3.59
N LEU A 58 -0.42 -6.34 4.13
CA LEU A 58 -1.63 -5.92 3.43
C LEU A 58 -2.09 -4.63 4.07
N SER A 59 -2.22 -3.56 3.32
CA SER A 59 -2.75 -2.27 3.75
C SER A 59 -3.86 -1.83 2.81
N PRO A 60 -4.65 -0.80 3.19
CA PRO A 60 -5.49 -0.07 2.23
C PRO A 60 -4.69 0.37 0.99
N ALA A 61 -3.43 0.76 1.20
CA ALA A 61 -2.46 1.14 0.17
C ALA A 61 -1.79 -0.03 -0.56
N GLY A 62 -2.23 -1.29 -0.37
CA GLY A 62 -1.81 -2.41 -1.23
C GLY A 62 -1.31 -3.65 -0.52
N THR A 63 -0.61 -4.51 -1.27
CA THR A 63 0.02 -5.71 -0.72
C THR A 63 1.51 -5.72 -1.05
N ARG A 64 2.36 -6.00 -0.06
CA ARG A 64 3.83 -5.97 -0.17
C ARG A 64 4.46 -7.17 0.52
N VAL A 65 5.38 -7.89 -0.14
CA VAL A 65 6.29 -8.82 0.57
C VAL A 65 7.43 -8.03 1.16
N LEU A 66 7.75 -8.27 2.43
CA LEU A 66 8.83 -7.60 3.14
C LEU A 66 10.17 -8.31 2.86
N PRO A 67 11.29 -7.55 2.79
CA PRO A 67 12.62 -8.13 2.64
C PRO A 67 13.00 -9.00 3.85
N GLY A 68 13.99 -9.88 3.67
CA GLY A 68 14.48 -10.77 4.71
C GLY A 68 13.81 -12.15 4.76
N GLY A 69 12.79 -12.38 3.92
CA GLY A 69 12.19 -13.71 3.70
C GLY A 69 13.13 -14.70 2.99
N PRO A 70 12.85 -16.01 3.10
CA PRO A 70 13.64 -17.05 2.44
C PRO A 70 13.55 -17.04 0.91
N SER A 71 12.42 -16.57 0.36
CA SER A 71 12.17 -16.60 -1.07
C SER A 71 12.69 -15.34 -1.76
N LYS A 72 13.09 -15.47 -3.03
CA LYS A 72 13.70 -14.37 -3.80
C LYS A 72 12.84 -13.85 -4.94
N ALA A 73 11.80 -14.59 -5.32
CA ALA A 73 10.83 -14.20 -6.32
C ALA A 73 9.45 -14.78 -6.05
N PHE A 74 8.43 -14.09 -6.52
CA PHE A 74 7.03 -14.43 -6.30
C PHE A 74 6.18 -14.05 -7.52
N THR A 75 5.11 -14.81 -7.71
CA THR A 75 4.02 -14.48 -8.61
C THR A 75 2.81 -14.06 -7.78
N THR A 76 2.10 -13.03 -8.24
CA THR A 76 0.92 -12.50 -7.56
C THR A 76 -0.28 -12.39 -8.49
N PHE A 77 -1.47 -12.62 -7.95
CA PHE A 77 -2.72 -12.41 -8.66
C PHE A 77 -3.86 -12.15 -7.70
N THR A 78 -4.90 -11.50 -8.20
CA THR A 78 -6.18 -11.33 -7.50
C THR A 78 -7.26 -12.19 -8.16
N ASP A 79 -8.10 -12.87 -7.36
CA ASP A 79 -9.22 -13.64 -7.89
C ASP A 79 -10.51 -12.81 -8.05
N THR A 80 -11.58 -13.45 -8.53
CA THR A 80 -12.90 -12.81 -8.74
C THR A 80 -13.54 -12.22 -7.47
N LYS A 81 -13.12 -12.64 -6.28
CA LYS A 81 -13.62 -12.14 -5.00
C LYS A 81 -12.78 -10.99 -4.48
N GLY A 82 -11.66 -10.66 -5.12
CA GLY A 82 -10.71 -9.70 -4.60
C GLY A 82 -9.70 -10.33 -3.62
N ASP A 83 -9.65 -11.65 -3.49
CA ASP A 83 -8.64 -12.32 -2.66
C ASP A 83 -7.29 -12.25 -3.38
N THR A 84 -6.24 -11.82 -2.67
CA THR A 84 -4.89 -11.67 -3.21
C THR A 84 -4.05 -12.90 -2.87
N TYR A 85 -3.32 -13.40 -3.85
CA TYR A 85 -2.45 -14.56 -3.72
C TYR A 85 -1.00 -14.14 -4.00
N ILE A 86 -0.07 -14.63 -3.18
CA ILE A 86 1.37 -14.46 -3.38
C ILE A 86 2.05 -15.82 -3.30
N VAL A 87 2.54 -16.31 -4.43
CA VAL A 87 3.15 -17.64 -4.56
C VAL A 87 4.65 -17.49 -4.79
N PRO A 88 5.50 -17.93 -3.86
CA PRO A 88 6.96 -17.95 -4.06
C PRO A 88 7.37 -18.81 -5.25
N ALA A 89 8.41 -18.42 -5.97
CA ALA A 89 8.86 -19.10 -7.19
C ALA A 89 9.19 -20.59 -6.95
N GLU A 90 9.76 -20.96 -5.79
CA GLU A 90 9.99 -22.38 -5.45
C GLU A 90 8.70 -23.18 -5.18
N ALA A 91 7.58 -22.52 -4.93
CA ALA A 91 6.29 -23.15 -4.70
C ALA A 91 5.47 -23.32 -5.98
N VAL A 92 5.72 -22.50 -7.01
CA VAL A 92 4.98 -22.50 -8.28
C VAL A 92 4.86 -23.89 -8.92
N PRO A 93 5.92 -24.72 -9.02
CA PRO A 93 5.83 -26.05 -9.62
C PRO A 93 4.94 -27.05 -8.84
N PHE A 94 4.59 -26.72 -7.59
CA PHE A 94 3.78 -27.58 -6.72
C PHE A 94 2.38 -27.02 -6.44
N ALA A 95 2.15 -25.74 -6.78
CA ALA A 95 0.94 -24.99 -6.50
C ALA A 95 -0.26 -25.50 -7.32
N GLY A 96 -1.44 -25.56 -6.70
CA GLY A 96 -2.66 -26.15 -7.27
C GLY A 96 -2.62 -27.68 -7.44
N ARG A 97 -1.51 -28.34 -7.07
CA ARG A 97 -1.33 -29.79 -7.18
C ARG A 97 -1.13 -30.43 -5.81
N VAL A 98 0.08 -30.35 -5.28
CA VAL A 98 0.41 -30.85 -3.94
C VAL A 98 0.20 -29.75 -2.90
N LEU A 99 0.48 -28.50 -3.26
CA LEU A 99 0.21 -27.33 -2.41
C LEU A 99 -1.03 -26.63 -2.94
N ASP A 100 -2.07 -26.56 -2.13
CA ASP A 100 -3.30 -25.84 -2.49
C ASP A 100 -3.07 -24.32 -2.45
N MET A 101 -3.71 -23.58 -3.36
CA MET A 101 -3.56 -22.12 -3.45
C MET A 101 -3.98 -21.40 -2.16
N SER A 102 -4.83 -22.01 -1.33
CA SER A 102 -5.18 -21.45 -0.02
C SER A 102 -3.99 -21.23 0.92
N LEU A 103 -2.86 -21.90 0.70
CA LEU A 103 -1.63 -21.67 1.47
C LEU A 103 -0.95 -20.33 1.15
N PHE A 104 -1.36 -19.69 0.06
CA PHE A 104 -0.77 -18.48 -0.51
C PHE A 104 -1.78 -17.32 -0.62
N ASP A 105 -3.01 -17.53 -0.15
CA ASP A 105 -4.08 -16.53 -0.07
C ASP A 105 -3.84 -15.59 1.12
N VAL A 106 -3.22 -14.44 0.85
CA VAL A 106 -2.80 -13.51 1.90
C VAL A 106 -4.00 -12.79 2.53
N THR A 107 -5.08 -12.59 1.77
CA THR A 107 -6.33 -12.01 2.28
C THR A 107 -6.94 -12.91 3.36
N ARG A 108 -7.00 -14.22 3.10
CA ARG A 108 -7.47 -15.21 4.07
C ARG A 108 -6.54 -15.33 5.26
N LEU A 109 -5.23 -15.41 5.05
CA LEU A 109 -4.26 -15.50 6.14
C LEU A 109 -4.37 -14.30 7.08
N ALA A 110 -4.65 -13.10 6.54
CA ALA A 110 -4.85 -11.88 7.33
C ALA A 110 -6.12 -11.99 8.19
N ALA A 111 -7.23 -12.44 7.60
CA ALA A 111 -8.47 -12.66 8.34
C ALA A 111 -8.31 -13.68 9.48
N MET A 112 -7.46 -14.70 9.28
CA MET A 112 -7.17 -15.71 10.31
C MET A 112 -6.31 -15.15 11.46
N ALA A 113 -5.31 -14.32 11.13
CA ALA A 113 -4.42 -13.70 12.12
C ALA A 113 -5.17 -12.74 13.06
N GLN A 114 -6.26 -12.13 12.60
CA GLN A 114 -7.11 -11.25 13.42
C GLN A 114 -8.06 -12.03 14.37
N GLY A 115 -8.24 -13.33 14.17
CA GLY A 115 -9.13 -14.19 14.97
C GLY A 115 -8.47 -14.85 16.19
N ALA A 116 -9.23 -15.65 16.94
CA ALA A 116 -8.77 -16.38 18.14
C ALA A 116 -7.71 -17.49 17.88
N GLN A 117 -7.23 -17.65 16.63
CA GLN A 117 -6.32 -18.72 16.21
C GLN A 117 -4.82 -18.34 16.30
N GLY A 118 -4.49 -17.09 16.63
CA GLY A 118 -3.10 -16.63 16.75
C GLY A 118 -2.29 -16.75 15.45
N SER A 119 -0.96 -16.65 15.53
CA SER A 119 -0.05 -16.66 14.37
C SER A 119 0.13 -18.03 13.69
N GLN A 120 -0.75 -19.01 13.93
CA GLN A 120 -0.62 -20.37 13.40
C GLN A 120 -1.47 -20.58 12.15
N ILE A 121 -0.90 -21.25 11.14
CA ILE A 121 -1.62 -21.63 9.92
C ILE A 121 -2.07 -23.09 10.06
N PRO A 122 -3.37 -23.37 10.29
CA PRO A 122 -3.87 -24.74 10.39
C PRO A 122 -3.89 -25.40 9.01
N VAL A 123 -3.31 -26.59 8.92
CA VAL A 123 -3.17 -27.34 7.66
C VAL A 123 -3.84 -28.71 7.72
N SER A 124 -4.40 -29.12 6.58
CA SER A 124 -4.86 -30.48 6.32
C SER A 124 -3.98 -31.10 5.23
N LEU A 125 -3.49 -32.31 5.49
CA LEU A 125 -2.58 -33.03 4.64
C LEU A 125 -3.17 -34.36 4.21
N ALA A 126 -2.87 -34.78 2.99
CA ALA A 126 -3.08 -36.12 2.49
C ALA A 126 -1.77 -36.68 1.93
N PHE A 127 -1.58 -37.98 2.12
CA PHE A 127 -0.39 -38.72 1.73
C PHE A 127 -0.72 -39.78 0.68
N GLN A 128 0.27 -40.14 -0.12
CA GLN A 128 0.19 -41.25 -1.06
C GLN A 128 -0.17 -42.55 -0.34
N ALA A 129 -0.86 -43.45 -1.04
CA ALA A 129 -1.20 -44.76 -0.52
C ALA A 129 0.07 -45.55 -0.16
N GLY A 130 0.11 -46.17 1.03
CA GLY A 130 1.26 -46.94 1.51
C GLY A 130 2.40 -46.13 2.11
N VAL A 131 2.34 -44.79 2.07
CA VAL A 131 3.28 -43.92 2.77
C VAL A 131 2.80 -43.70 4.21
N THR A 132 3.64 -43.94 5.21
CA THR A 132 3.32 -43.58 6.60
C THR A 132 3.31 -42.05 6.74
N PRO A 133 2.19 -41.42 7.14
CA PRO A 133 2.15 -39.98 7.35
C PRO A 133 3.23 -39.55 8.34
N SER A 134 4.07 -38.63 7.89
CA SER A 134 5.08 -37.98 8.73
C SER A 134 4.97 -36.48 8.53
N ALA A 135 5.32 -35.73 9.56
CA ALA A 135 5.25 -34.27 9.53
C ALA A 135 6.19 -33.74 8.43
N PRO A 136 5.67 -33.00 7.42
CA PRO A 136 6.55 -32.28 6.50
C PRO A 136 7.44 -31.28 7.23
N ALA A 137 8.55 -30.90 6.61
CA ALA A 137 9.40 -29.84 7.13
C ALA A 137 8.56 -28.56 7.33
N GLY A 138 8.60 -27.99 8.54
CA GLY A 138 7.83 -26.80 8.89
C GLY A 138 6.39 -27.06 9.36
N VAL A 139 5.93 -28.31 9.46
CA VAL A 139 4.57 -28.64 9.91
C VAL A 139 4.62 -29.40 11.23
N THR A 140 3.78 -29.02 12.20
CA THR A 140 3.51 -29.82 13.39
C THR A 140 2.20 -30.57 13.21
N LEU A 141 2.24 -31.91 13.16
CA LEU A 141 1.03 -32.71 13.10
C LEU A 141 0.35 -32.78 14.47
N THR A 142 -0.96 -32.55 14.49
CA THR A 142 -1.81 -32.65 15.68
C THR A 142 -2.67 -33.90 15.68
N ALA A 143 -3.00 -34.43 14.51
CA ALA A 143 -3.70 -35.71 14.38
C ALA A 143 -3.35 -36.40 13.06
N VAL A 144 -3.37 -37.73 13.07
CA VAL A 144 -3.18 -38.59 11.90
C VAL A 144 -4.29 -39.62 11.89
N SER A 145 -4.95 -39.79 10.73
CA SER A 145 -5.99 -40.79 10.50
C SER A 145 -5.81 -41.40 9.12
N GLY A 146 -5.40 -42.67 9.07
CA GLY A 146 -5.05 -43.34 7.82
C GLY A 146 -3.99 -42.55 7.05
N GLN A 147 -4.30 -42.18 5.80
CA GLN A 147 -3.40 -41.42 4.92
C GLN A 147 -3.65 -39.90 4.97
N THR A 148 -4.37 -39.43 5.98
CA THR A 148 -4.65 -38.02 6.18
C THR A 148 -4.11 -37.55 7.52
N ALA A 149 -3.71 -36.29 7.59
CA ALA A 149 -3.27 -35.68 8.83
C ALA A 149 -3.78 -34.23 8.93
N THR A 150 -3.87 -33.73 10.14
CA THR A 150 -4.07 -32.31 10.43
C THR A 150 -2.92 -31.81 11.27
N GLY A 151 -2.60 -30.54 11.12
CA GLY A 151 -1.51 -29.92 11.84
C GLY A 151 -1.58 -28.40 11.76
N TYR A 152 -0.47 -27.76 12.10
CA TYR A 152 -0.30 -26.33 11.94
C TYR A 152 1.13 -26.00 11.54
N MET A 153 1.29 -24.82 10.95
CA MET A 153 2.58 -24.18 10.70
C MET A 153 2.71 -22.94 11.59
N THR A 154 3.94 -22.61 11.95
CA THR A 154 4.29 -21.35 12.62
C THR A 154 5.16 -20.48 11.69
N PRO A 155 5.23 -19.15 11.90
CA PRO A 155 6.08 -18.28 11.10
C PRO A 155 7.54 -18.74 11.08
N ALA A 156 8.07 -19.16 12.23
CA ALA A 156 9.44 -19.68 12.36
C ALA A 156 9.69 -21.00 11.61
N SER A 157 8.63 -21.73 11.27
CA SER A 157 8.71 -23.04 10.63
C SER A 157 8.60 -22.99 9.10
N GLY A 158 8.12 -21.88 8.54
CA GLY A 158 7.87 -21.74 7.10
C GLY A 158 9.13 -21.84 6.24
N ALA A 159 10.25 -21.28 6.71
CA ALA A 159 11.54 -21.34 6.01
C ALA A 159 12.04 -22.78 5.78
N ALA A 160 11.63 -23.73 6.64
CA ALA A 160 11.94 -25.14 6.46
C ALA A 160 11.17 -25.75 5.28
N LEU A 161 9.94 -25.30 5.02
CA LEU A 161 9.17 -25.69 3.84
C LEU A 161 9.84 -25.14 2.57
N ALA A 162 10.19 -23.84 2.54
CA ALA A 162 10.89 -23.24 1.40
C ALA A 162 12.18 -24.02 1.05
N THR A 163 12.99 -24.35 2.07
CA THR A 163 14.19 -25.19 1.91
C THR A 163 13.88 -26.58 1.36
N ALA A 164 12.76 -27.19 1.77
CA ALA A 164 12.34 -28.51 1.28
C ALA A 164 11.91 -28.47 -0.20
N LEU A 165 11.20 -27.41 -0.61
CA LEU A 165 10.83 -27.18 -2.01
C LEU A 165 12.08 -27.01 -2.88
N GLN A 166 13.01 -26.15 -2.48
CA GLN A 166 14.29 -25.95 -3.17
C GLN A 166 15.08 -27.26 -3.33
N LYS A 167 15.17 -28.07 -2.27
CA LYS A 167 15.83 -29.40 -2.35
C LYS A 167 15.13 -30.35 -3.33
N GLN A 168 13.80 -30.32 -3.38
CA GLN A 168 13.06 -31.16 -4.33
C GLN A 168 13.29 -30.71 -5.78
N ILE A 169 13.31 -29.39 -6.03
CA ILE A 169 13.67 -28.82 -7.33
C ILE A 169 15.07 -29.25 -7.75
N ALA A 170 16.06 -29.13 -6.84
CA ALA A 170 17.43 -29.58 -7.08
C ALA A 170 17.51 -31.07 -7.43
N ALA A 171 16.73 -31.91 -6.72
CA ALA A 171 16.67 -33.35 -6.97
C ALA A 171 16.00 -33.70 -8.32
N ASP A 172 14.97 -32.94 -8.73
CA ASP A 172 14.33 -33.10 -10.04
C ASP A 172 15.30 -32.70 -11.16
N LYS A 173 15.99 -31.55 -11.04
CA LYS A 173 17.02 -31.10 -11.99
C LYS A 173 18.19 -32.07 -12.10
N THR A 174 18.73 -32.52 -10.97
CA THR A 174 19.85 -33.49 -10.96
C THR A 174 19.46 -34.82 -11.62
N ALA A 175 18.19 -35.21 -11.50
CA ALA A 175 17.65 -36.41 -12.14
C ALA A 175 17.23 -36.21 -13.61
N GLY A 176 17.34 -35.00 -14.17
CA GLY A 176 16.85 -34.66 -15.51
C GLY A 176 15.33 -34.80 -15.67
N ARG A 177 14.58 -34.61 -14.58
CA ARG A 177 13.10 -34.66 -14.57
C ARG A 177 12.53 -33.25 -14.65
N THR A 178 11.30 -33.12 -15.14
CA THR A 178 10.52 -31.88 -15.04
C THR A 178 10.49 -31.41 -13.59
N VAL A 179 10.80 -30.14 -13.37
CA VAL A 179 10.80 -29.54 -12.03
C VAL A 179 9.39 -29.63 -11.44
N GLY A 180 9.28 -30.06 -10.18
CA GLY A 180 7.99 -30.22 -9.50
C GLY A 180 7.34 -31.59 -9.71
N SER A 181 7.86 -32.41 -10.62
CA SER A 181 7.34 -33.76 -10.89
C SER A 181 7.66 -34.76 -9.78
N GLY A 182 8.70 -34.51 -8.99
CA GLY A 182 9.07 -35.35 -7.84
C GLY A 182 8.02 -35.35 -6.74
N GLY A 183 7.94 -36.47 -6.00
CA GLY A 183 7.06 -36.57 -4.85
C GLY A 183 7.56 -35.72 -3.68
N LEU A 184 6.87 -34.63 -3.37
CA LEU A 184 7.18 -33.78 -2.22
C LEU A 184 6.80 -34.50 -0.92
N LEU A 185 7.77 -35.16 -0.28
CA LEU A 185 7.62 -35.81 1.04
C LEU A 185 6.47 -36.83 1.12
N GLY A 186 6.12 -37.45 -0.01
CA GLY A 186 5.01 -38.42 -0.10
C GLY A 186 3.61 -37.81 0.01
N LEU A 187 3.48 -36.48 -0.07
CA LEU A 187 2.20 -35.77 -0.05
C LEU A 187 1.45 -35.92 -1.38
N THR A 188 0.11 -35.95 -1.26
CA THR A 188 -0.82 -35.76 -2.38
C THR A 188 -1.51 -34.41 -2.32
N SER A 189 -1.71 -33.84 -1.12
CA SER A 189 -2.25 -32.50 -0.94
C SER A 189 -1.87 -31.91 0.41
N MET A 190 -1.65 -30.61 0.47
CA MET A 190 -1.58 -29.79 1.67
C MET A 190 -2.38 -28.51 1.44
N ARG A 191 -3.30 -28.18 2.35
CA ARG A 191 -4.19 -27.01 2.24
C ARG A 191 -4.48 -26.39 3.59
N VAL A 192 -4.93 -25.13 3.61
CA VAL A 192 -5.47 -24.53 4.83
C VAL A 192 -6.73 -25.30 5.24
N ALA A 193 -6.85 -25.65 6.52
CA ALA A 193 -7.98 -26.42 7.04
C ALA A 193 -9.31 -25.64 6.92
N GLY A 194 -10.41 -26.37 6.70
CA GLY A 194 -11.77 -25.79 6.65
C GLY A 194 -12.12 -25.06 5.34
N THR A 195 -11.38 -25.28 4.26
CA THR A 195 -11.72 -24.77 2.92
C THR A 195 -12.91 -25.54 2.32
N GLY A 196 -13.91 -24.78 1.85
CA GLY A 196 -15.22 -25.27 1.41
C GLY A 196 -15.26 -25.89 0.02
N THR A 197 -16.38 -26.53 -0.28
CA THR A 197 -16.67 -27.31 -1.49
C THR A 197 -16.70 -26.47 -2.78
N PRO A 198 -16.31 -27.05 -3.94
CA PRO A 198 -16.43 -26.39 -5.24
C PRO A 198 -17.86 -25.97 -5.53
N VAL A 199 -18.05 -24.71 -5.97
CA VAL A 199 -19.34 -24.23 -6.47
C VAL A 199 -19.49 -24.66 -7.93
N THR A 200 -20.66 -25.18 -8.30
CA THR A 200 -20.96 -25.54 -9.69
C THR A 200 -21.63 -24.36 -10.40
N PRO A 201 -21.06 -23.79 -11.48
CA PRO A 201 -21.68 -22.68 -12.22
C PRO A 201 -22.92 -23.11 -13.01
N ASN A 202 -23.90 -22.22 -13.15
CA ASN A 202 -25.13 -22.40 -13.95
C ASN A 202 -25.02 -21.77 -15.36
N TYR A 203 -23.92 -22.00 -16.08
CA TYR A 203 -23.72 -21.50 -17.44
C TYR A 203 -23.26 -22.64 -18.38
N PRO A 204 -23.51 -22.54 -19.70
CA PRO A 204 -22.95 -23.49 -20.65
C PRO A 204 -21.42 -23.34 -20.71
N MET A 205 -20.70 -24.35 -20.22
CA MET A 205 -19.24 -24.36 -20.18
C MET A 205 -18.65 -25.10 -21.38
N ARG A 206 -17.47 -24.66 -21.83
CA ARG A 206 -16.69 -25.23 -22.93
C ARG A 206 -15.32 -25.64 -22.40
N ILE A 207 -14.82 -26.80 -22.81
CA ILE A 207 -13.51 -27.27 -22.34
C ILE A 207 -12.42 -26.65 -23.21
N LEU A 208 -11.59 -25.81 -22.60
CA LEU A 208 -10.33 -25.35 -23.17
C LEU A 208 -9.23 -26.33 -22.74
N GLN A 209 -8.43 -26.79 -23.71
CA GLN A 209 -7.14 -27.43 -23.42
C GLN A 209 -6.04 -26.37 -23.48
N ILE A 210 -5.18 -26.37 -22.47
CA ILE A 210 -3.99 -25.53 -22.41
C ILE A 210 -2.77 -26.44 -22.49
N ASN A 211 -1.81 -26.09 -23.34
CA ASN A 211 -0.51 -26.73 -23.42
C ASN A 211 0.54 -25.73 -22.93
N ALA A 212 1.29 -26.07 -21.88
CA ALA A 212 2.37 -25.24 -21.34
C ALA A 212 3.72 -25.86 -21.70
N LEU A 213 4.59 -25.06 -22.29
CA LEU A 213 5.96 -25.43 -22.65
C LEU A 213 6.95 -24.50 -21.96
N ASP A 214 8.01 -25.08 -21.42
CA ASP A 214 9.13 -24.36 -20.83
C ASP A 214 10.06 -23.78 -21.91
N THR A 215 11.10 -23.08 -21.47
CA THR A 215 12.12 -22.46 -22.31
C THR A 215 12.96 -23.47 -23.14
N ASP A 216 12.95 -24.76 -22.79
CA ASP A 216 13.54 -25.85 -23.57
C ASP A 216 12.53 -26.47 -24.57
N GLY A 217 11.26 -26.08 -24.49
CA GLY A 217 10.15 -26.64 -25.26
C GLY A 217 9.61 -27.96 -24.72
N ALA A 218 9.98 -28.33 -23.48
CA ALA A 218 9.46 -29.49 -22.78
C ALA A 218 8.17 -29.14 -22.01
N PRO A 219 7.36 -30.14 -21.61
CA PRO A 219 6.15 -29.89 -20.83
C PRO A 219 6.46 -29.21 -19.48
N LEU A 220 5.78 -28.10 -19.20
CA LEU A 220 5.96 -27.30 -17.99
C LEU A 220 4.88 -27.58 -16.93
N ASP A 221 5.30 -27.82 -15.69
CA ASP A 221 4.43 -27.85 -14.52
C ASP A 221 4.41 -26.46 -13.86
N SER A 222 3.26 -25.79 -13.89
CA SER A 222 3.06 -24.42 -13.39
C SER A 222 1.56 -24.19 -13.15
N TYR A 223 1.10 -22.94 -13.11
CA TYR A 223 -0.31 -22.61 -13.22
C TYR A 223 -0.51 -21.46 -14.23
N VAL A 224 -1.73 -21.38 -14.77
CA VAL A 224 -2.10 -20.37 -15.75
C VAL A 224 -3.22 -19.52 -15.18
N THR A 225 -3.00 -18.22 -15.12
CA THR A 225 -4.06 -17.28 -14.75
C THR A 225 -4.86 -16.90 -15.99
N LEU A 226 -6.16 -17.17 -15.95
CA LEU A 226 -7.12 -16.93 -17.01
C LEU A 226 -8.11 -15.87 -16.57
N ILE A 227 -8.29 -14.84 -17.40
CA ILE A 227 -9.19 -13.72 -17.10
C ILE A 227 -10.20 -13.59 -18.22
N ASN A 228 -11.49 -13.60 -17.89
CA ASN A 228 -12.54 -13.20 -18.81
C ASN A 228 -12.52 -11.67 -18.94
N THR A 229 -12.17 -11.21 -20.13
CA THR A 229 -11.95 -9.78 -20.45
C THR A 229 -13.25 -9.06 -20.82
N ASP A 230 -14.33 -9.80 -21.03
CA ASP A 230 -15.69 -9.24 -21.14
C ASP A 230 -16.21 -8.88 -19.75
N ASN A 231 -16.09 -9.82 -18.80
CA ASN A 231 -16.46 -9.66 -17.40
C ASN A 231 -15.64 -10.54 -16.46
N SER A 232 -14.75 -9.95 -15.66
CA SER A 232 -13.90 -10.70 -14.74
C SER A 232 -14.66 -11.36 -13.60
N GLN A 233 -15.85 -10.88 -13.22
CA GLN A 233 -16.69 -11.54 -12.21
C GLN A 233 -17.22 -12.89 -12.68
N ILE A 234 -17.26 -13.12 -14.00
CA ILE A 234 -17.61 -14.43 -14.56
C ILE A 234 -16.44 -15.39 -14.36
N MET A 235 -15.21 -14.93 -14.62
CA MET A 235 -14.02 -15.77 -14.46
C MET A 235 -12.73 -14.95 -14.37
N ALA A 236 -12.00 -15.15 -13.27
CA ALA A 236 -10.59 -14.81 -13.08
C ALA A 236 -10.01 -15.90 -12.17
N VAL A 237 -9.32 -16.88 -12.76
CA VAL A 237 -8.90 -18.10 -12.05
C VAL A 237 -7.47 -18.46 -12.39
N SER A 238 -6.80 -19.13 -11.46
CA SER A 238 -5.50 -19.76 -11.68
C SER A 238 -5.67 -21.28 -11.76
N GLU A 239 -5.41 -21.85 -12.92
CA GLU A 239 -5.58 -23.28 -13.20
C GLU A 239 -4.20 -23.99 -13.18
N PRO A 240 -4.01 -25.04 -12.37
CA PRO A 240 -2.77 -25.80 -12.38
C PRO A 240 -2.57 -26.55 -13.71
N VAL A 241 -1.32 -26.57 -14.17
CA VAL A 241 -0.87 -27.33 -15.34
C VAL A 241 0.01 -28.48 -14.87
N VAL A 242 -0.32 -29.70 -15.30
CA VAL A 242 0.39 -30.91 -14.89
C VAL A 242 0.78 -31.73 -16.11
N GLY A 243 2.06 -32.09 -16.21
CA GLY A 243 2.65 -32.68 -17.40
C GLY A 243 2.51 -31.78 -18.63
N GLY A 244 2.56 -30.45 -18.45
CA GLY A 244 2.38 -29.46 -19.52
C GLY A 244 0.98 -29.38 -20.11
N VAL A 245 -0.04 -29.99 -19.50
CA VAL A 245 -1.42 -29.92 -20.00
C VAL A 245 -2.41 -29.59 -18.88
N ALA A 246 -3.29 -28.63 -19.14
CA ALA A 246 -4.49 -28.38 -18.32
C ALA A 246 -5.76 -28.48 -19.17
N ARG A 247 -6.88 -28.84 -18.54
CA ARG A 247 -8.20 -28.83 -19.17
C ARG A 247 -9.20 -28.17 -18.23
N ILE A 248 -9.66 -27.00 -18.63
CA ILE A 248 -10.57 -26.19 -17.83
C ILE A 248 -11.86 -25.92 -18.58
N ALA A 249 -12.98 -25.99 -17.86
CA ALA A 249 -14.26 -25.59 -18.36
C ALA A 249 -14.41 -24.06 -18.22
N LEU A 250 -14.68 -23.35 -19.30
CA LEU A 250 -14.83 -21.89 -19.37
C LEU A 250 -16.13 -21.52 -20.10
N PRO A 251 -16.81 -20.43 -19.74
CA PRO A 251 -17.84 -19.83 -20.58
C PRO A 251 -17.29 -19.40 -21.96
N ALA A 252 -18.19 -19.23 -22.93
CA ALA A 252 -17.81 -18.56 -24.17
C ALA A 252 -17.55 -17.08 -23.91
N GLY A 253 -16.55 -16.51 -24.57
CA GLY A 253 -16.14 -15.12 -24.35
C GLY A 253 -14.70 -14.85 -24.79
N ASN A 254 -14.23 -13.65 -24.47
CA ASN A 254 -12.87 -13.19 -24.73
C ASN A 254 -12.03 -13.28 -23.46
N TYR A 255 -10.81 -13.80 -23.59
CA TYR A 255 -9.95 -14.12 -22.48
C TYR A 255 -8.52 -13.63 -22.69
N ALA A 256 -7.84 -13.41 -21.57
CA ALA A 256 -6.39 -13.29 -21.50
C ALA A 256 -5.81 -14.44 -20.66
N ALA A 257 -4.57 -14.83 -20.93
CA ALA A 257 -3.87 -15.92 -20.24
C ALA A 257 -2.42 -15.54 -19.93
N TYR A 258 -1.96 -15.89 -18.74
CA TYR A 258 -0.62 -15.56 -18.24
C TYR A 258 -0.01 -16.73 -17.48
N MET A 259 1.30 -16.91 -17.63
CA MET A 259 2.06 -18.01 -17.05
C MET A 259 3.52 -17.61 -16.87
N SER A 260 4.13 -18.00 -15.75
CA SER A 260 5.58 -17.88 -15.54
C SER A 260 6.27 -19.24 -15.68
N ASP A 261 7.41 -19.25 -16.37
CA ASP A 261 8.41 -20.31 -16.35
C ASP A 261 9.65 -19.82 -15.57
N PHE A 262 9.96 -20.48 -14.46
CA PHE A 262 11.12 -20.15 -13.64
C PHE A 262 12.28 -21.09 -13.95
N SER A 263 13.43 -20.50 -14.24
CA SER A 263 14.69 -21.22 -14.37
C SER A 263 15.36 -21.41 -13.01
N TYR A 264 15.99 -22.57 -12.80
CA TYR A 264 16.73 -22.87 -11.56
C TYR A 264 18.15 -23.40 -11.84
N ASP A 265 19.07 -23.24 -10.90
CA ASP A 265 20.37 -23.91 -10.94
C ASP A 265 20.26 -25.37 -10.41
N THR A 266 21.39 -26.09 -10.41
CA THR A 266 21.44 -27.47 -9.88
C THR A 266 21.23 -27.58 -8.38
N SER A 267 21.34 -26.46 -7.64
CA SER A 267 21.06 -26.37 -6.22
C SER A 267 19.61 -26.00 -5.92
N GLY A 268 18.79 -25.77 -6.95
CA GLY A 268 17.38 -25.45 -6.83
C GLY A 268 17.10 -23.98 -6.58
N TYR A 269 18.10 -23.11 -6.73
CA TYR A 269 17.92 -21.66 -6.66
C TYR A 269 17.45 -21.11 -8.00
N ILE A 270 16.54 -20.15 -7.96
CA ILE A 270 16.08 -19.45 -9.16
C ILE A 270 17.24 -18.71 -9.85
N THR A 271 17.24 -18.71 -11.17
CA THR A 271 18.25 -18.04 -12.02
C THR A 271 17.66 -17.16 -13.10
N GLY A 272 16.34 -17.14 -13.30
CA GLY A 272 15.66 -16.29 -14.28
C GLY A 272 14.18 -16.64 -14.43
N GLU A 273 13.45 -15.80 -15.17
CA GLU A 273 12.03 -15.96 -15.46
C GLU A 273 11.73 -15.68 -16.94
N ALA A 274 10.85 -16.50 -17.51
CA ALA A 274 10.19 -16.25 -18.78
C ALA A 274 8.69 -16.09 -18.53
N LEU A 275 8.19 -14.86 -18.70
CA LEU A 275 6.79 -14.50 -18.51
C LEU A 275 6.04 -14.57 -19.83
N VAL A 276 5.12 -15.52 -19.92
CA VAL A 276 4.29 -15.75 -21.10
C VAL A 276 2.97 -15.04 -20.95
N ALA A 277 2.70 -14.13 -21.88
CA ALA A 277 1.48 -13.35 -21.94
C ALA A 277 0.72 -13.61 -23.25
N VAL A 278 -0.60 -13.78 -23.13
CA VAL A 278 -1.54 -13.78 -24.25
C VAL A 278 -2.68 -12.83 -23.91
N ASN A 279 -2.66 -11.64 -24.51
CA ASN A 279 -3.61 -10.57 -24.19
C ASN A 279 -5.03 -10.85 -24.67
N ASP A 280 -5.18 -11.59 -25.77
CA ASP A 280 -6.46 -11.89 -26.40
C ASP A 280 -6.51 -13.29 -27.02
N PHE A 281 -7.44 -14.11 -26.54
CA PHE A 281 -7.94 -15.30 -27.24
C PHE A 281 -9.45 -15.44 -26.99
N ALA A 282 -10.14 -16.25 -27.80
CA ALA A 282 -11.59 -16.41 -27.69
C ALA A 282 -11.99 -17.86 -27.47
N VAL A 283 -12.95 -18.07 -26.57
CA VAL A 283 -13.67 -19.33 -26.41
C VAL A 283 -14.98 -19.21 -27.17
N PRO A 284 -15.16 -19.92 -28.31
CA PRO A 284 -16.34 -19.73 -29.15
C PRO A 284 -17.62 -20.27 -28.49
N ALA A 285 -18.76 -19.65 -28.81
CA ALA A 285 -20.06 -20.08 -28.30
C ALA A 285 -20.54 -21.41 -28.92
N THR A 286 -20.09 -21.75 -30.13
CA THR A 286 -20.43 -22.98 -30.86
C THR A 286 -19.20 -23.53 -31.58
N GLY A 287 -19.22 -24.81 -31.97
CA GLY A 287 -18.07 -25.47 -32.62
C GLY A 287 -16.93 -25.77 -31.65
N ASP A 288 -15.82 -26.34 -32.13
CA ASP A 288 -14.70 -26.76 -31.29
C ASP A 288 -13.95 -25.58 -30.66
N VAL A 289 -13.49 -25.74 -29.42
CA VAL A 289 -12.62 -24.77 -28.75
C VAL A 289 -11.17 -25.09 -29.13
N PRO A 290 -10.44 -24.17 -29.80
CA PRO A 290 -9.02 -24.38 -30.09
C PRO A 290 -8.21 -24.55 -28.80
N ALA A 291 -7.21 -25.44 -28.82
CA ALA A 291 -6.26 -25.51 -27.72
C ALA A 291 -5.43 -24.21 -27.66
N LEU A 292 -5.21 -23.70 -26.45
CA LEU A 292 -4.27 -22.60 -26.20
C LEU A 292 -2.89 -23.18 -25.92
N THR A 293 -1.85 -22.68 -26.57
CA THR A 293 -0.47 -23.06 -26.26
C THR A 293 0.25 -21.85 -25.68
N LEU A 294 0.77 -22.00 -24.47
CA LEU A 294 1.62 -21.04 -23.78
C LEU A 294 3.04 -21.58 -23.82
N ASP A 295 3.90 -20.92 -24.61
CA ASP A 295 5.24 -21.41 -24.94
C ASP A 295 6.27 -20.39 -24.47
N ALA A 296 7.04 -20.74 -23.43
CA ALA A 296 8.02 -19.84 -22.83
C ALA A 296 9.16 -19.46 -23.79
N ARG A 297 9.38 -20.21 -24.88
CA ARG A 297 10.34 -19.82 -25.93
C ARG A 297 9.92 -18.58 -26.70
N THR A 298 8.65 -18.17 -26.59
CA THR A 298 8.14 -16.94 -27.19
C THR A 298 8.46 -15.70 -26.34
N ALA A 299 8.86 -15.89 -25.08
CA ALA A 299 9.33 -14.81 -24.21
C ALA A 299 10.71 -14.35 -24.69
N THR A 300 10.70 -13.40 -25.61
CA THR A 300 11.87 -12.99 -26.40
C THR A 300 12.31 -11.56 -26.14
N ALA A 301 11.50 -10.79 -25.39
CA ALA A 301 11.83 -9.43 -25.00
C ALA A 301 12.55 -9.43 -23.64
N PRO A 302 13.89 -9.24 -23.58
CA PRO A 302 14.59 -9.12 -22.32
C PRO A 302 14.28 -7.78 -21.65
N VAL A 303 13.89 -7.82 -20.38
CA VAL A 303 13.70 -6.61 -19.58
C VAL A 303 15.06 -6.15 -19.07
N SER A 304 15.40 -4.88 -19.33
CA SER A 304 16.62 -4.29 -18.80
C SER A 304 16.44 -2.80 -18.52
N VAL A 305 16.88 -2.36 -17.35
CA VAL A 305 16.91 -0.94 -17.00
C VAL A 305 18.36 -0.57 -16.73
N THR A 306 18.82 0.51 -17.36
CA THR A 306 20.14 1.09 -17.05
C THR A 306 20.03 2.59 -16.88
N THR A 307 20.88 3.14 -16.02
CA THR A 307 20.95 4.57 -15.74
C THR A 307 22.25 5.16 -16.26
N GLN A 308 22.24 6.46 -16.52
CA GLN A 308 23.42 7.18 -17.00
C GLN A 308 24.57 7.16 -15.97
N GLN A 309 24.24 7.26 -14.68
CA GLN A 309 25.19 7.06 -13.59
C GLN A 309 25.24 5.58 -13.21
N SER A 310 26.41 5.11 -12.75
CA SER A 310 26.58 3.72 -12.32
C SER A 310 25.67 3.40 -11.15
N SER A 311 24.76 2.45 -11.32
CA SER A 311 23.84 1.99 -10.27
C SER A 311 23.73 0.47 -10.30
N THR A 312 23.20 -0.10 -9.23
CA THR A 312 22.84 -1.51 -9.14
C THR A 312 21.35 -1.65 -8.91
N ALA A 313 20.73 -2.53 -9.70
CA ALA A 313 19.37 -2.98 -9.52
C ALA A 313 19.19 -3.55 -8.10
N GLN A 314 18.27 -2.98 -7.35
CA GLN A 314 17.88 -3.45 -6.03
C GLN A 314 16.60 -4.26 -6.11
N ASN A 315 15.71 -3.90 -7.05
CA ASN A 315 14.46 -4.59 -7.32
C ASN A 315 13.88 -4.25 -8.69
N LEU A 316 13.16 -5.23 -9.22
CA LEU A 316 12.40 -5.16 -10.47
C LEU A 316 11.00 -5.71 -10.22
N MET A 317 9.98 -4.92 -10.60
CA MET A 317 8.59 -5.31 -10.70
C MET A 317 8.16 -5.37 -12.16
N GLN A 318 7.38 -6.39 -12.49
CA GLN A 318 6.49 -6.35 -13.64
C GLN A 318 5.05 -6.44 -13.16
N GLN A 319 4.32 -5.32 -13.25
CA GLN A 319 2.89 -5.30 -12.94
C GLN A 319 2.07 -5.26 -14.22
N MET A 320 1.28 -6.30 -14.41
CA MET A 320 0.37 -6.47 -15.52
C MET A 320 -1.07 -6.33 -15.05
N THR A 321 -1.72 -5.26 -15.47
CA THR A 321 -3.09 -4.95 -15.08
C THR A 321 -4.05 -5.26 -16.23
N ARG A 322 -5.10 -6.04 -15.96
CA ARG A 322 -6.20 -6.29 -16.92
C ARG A 322 -7.51 -5.72 -16.41
N THR A 323 -7.95 -4.63 -17.02
CA THR A 323 -9.27 -4.05 -16.78
C THR A 323 -10.27 -4.64 -17.80
N PRO A 324 -11.19 -5.53 -17.39
CA PRO A 324 -12.20 -6.07 -18.30
C PRO A 324 -13.21 -4.99 -18.73
N THR A 325 -14.06 -5.31 -19.70
CA THR A 325 -15.13 -4.40 -20.15
C THR A 325 -16.17 -4.16 -19.05
N THR A 326 -16.45 -5.18 -18.23
CA THR A 326 -17.34 -5.14 -17.05
C THR A 326 -16.66 -5.85 -15.88
N GLY A 327 -16.98 -5.48 -14.64
CA GLY A 327 -16.41 -6.12 -13.45
C GLY A 327 -15.09 -5.48 -12.99
N PRO A 328 -14.51 -5.97 -11.88
CA PRO A 328 -13.30 -5.39 -11.30
C PRO A 328 -12.09 -5.65 -12.21
N THR A 329 -11.15 -4.70 -12.20
CA THR A 329 -9.82 -4.92 -12.75
C THR A 329 -9.15 -6.07 -12.02
N VAL A 330 -8.45 -6.92 -12.77
CA VAL A 330 -7.62 -7.99 -12.23
C VAL A 330 -6.16 -7.57 -12.38
N VAL A 331 -5.43 -7.69 -11.28
CA VAL A 331 -4.02 -7.34 -11.20
C VAL A 331 -3.24 -8.64 -11.19
N LEU A 332 -2.21 -8.68 -12.02
CA LEU A 332 -1.25 -9.76 -12.10
C LEU A 332 0.11 -9.12 -11.97
N GLY A 333 0.98 -9.64 -11.12
CA GLY A 333 2.31 -9.07 -11.01
C GLY A 333 3.29 -10.11 -10.55
N SER A 334 4.39 -10.28 -11.27
CA SER A 334 5.57 -10.91 -10.70
C SER A 334 6.26 -9.83 -9.85
N PHE A 335 6.39 -10.06 -8.54
CA PHE A 335 7.12 -9.14 -7.66
C PHE A 335 7.89 -9.97 -6.64
N PHE A 336 9.19 -10.12 -6.85
CA PHE A 336 10.33 -9.54 -6.12
C PHE A 336 11.54 -10.17 -6.81
N ILE A 337 12.57 -9.38 -7.13
CA ILE A 337 13.89 -9.97 -7.37
C ILE A 337 14.78 -9.29 -6.36
N PHE A 338 14.74 -9.81 -5.12
CA PHE A 338 15.73 -9.37 -4.15
C PHE A 338 17.07 -9.95 -4.60
N THR A 339 17.97 -9.04 -4.97
CA THR A 339 19.37 -9.28 -5.38
C THR A 339 19.58 -9.63 -6.86
N GLY A 340 20.14 -8.66 -7.60
CA GLY A 340 21.22 -8.97 -8.54
C GLY A 340 20.89 -9.26 -10.00
N GLY A 341 19.84 -8.66 -10.58
CA GLY A 341 19.66 -8.69 -12.04
C GLY A 341 19.41 -10.08 -12.61
N MET A 342 18.51 -10.86 -11.98
CA MET A 342 18.05 -12.11 -12.58
C MET A 342 17.43 -11.81 -13.96
N PRO A 343 17.84 -12.50 -15.03
CA PRO A 343 17.27 -12.30 -16.35
C PRO A 343 15.75 -12.54 -16.35
N LEU A 344 15.02 -11.54 -16.82
CA LEU A 344 13.58 -11.61 -17.08
C LEU A 344 13.32 -11.41 -18.57
N THR A 345 12.49 -12.27 -19.14
CA THR A 345 12.03 -12.15 -20.52
C THR A 345 10.52 -12.20 -20.58
N MET A 346 9.93 -11.49 -21.54
CA MET A 346 8.48 -11.42 -21.73
C MET A 346 8.09 -11.77 -23.17
N THR A 347 6.90 -12.34 -23.35
CA THR A 347 6.33 -12.51 -24.69
C THR A 347 5.86 -11.15 -25.21
N PRO A 348 6.37 -10.66 -26.37
CA PRO A 348 5.86 -9.44 -26.97
C PRO A 348 4.36 -9.57 -27.27
N GLN A 349 3.57 -8.57 -26.92
CA GLN A 349 2.13 -8.54 -27.09
C GLN A 349 1.72 -7.17 -27.61
N ALA A 350 0.81 -7.14 -28.59
CA ALA A 350 0.17 -5.90 -29.00
C ALA A 350 -0.83 -5.42 -27.93
N THR A 351 -1.28 -4.18 -28.07
CA THR A 351 -2.37 -3.61 -27.27
C THR A 351 -3.58 -4.54 -27.27
N ALA A 352 -4.17 -4.76 -26.09
CA ALA A 352 -5.31 -5.65 -25.93
C ALA A 352 -6.52 -5.19 -26.75
N LYS A 353 -7.23 -6.13 -27.36
CA LYS A 353 -8.42 -5.86 -28.20
C LYS A 353 -9.70 -5.74 -27.39
N VAL A 354 -9.81 -6.50 -26.29
CA VAL A 354 -10.95 -6.46 -25.37
C VAL A 354 -10.47 -6.08 -23.96
N GLY A 355 -11.22 -5.16 -23.32
CA GLY A 355 -10.77 -4.52 -22.08
C GLY A 355 -9.54 -3.63 -22.29
N LYS A 356 -8.84 -3.29 -21.20
CA LYS A 356 -7.55 -2.59 -21.20
C LYS A 356 -6.46 -3.48 -20.60
N PHE A 357 -5.25 -3.31 -21.10
CA PHE A 357 -4.04 -3.89 -20.55
C PHE A 357 -3.08 -2.75 -20.21
N THR A 358 -2.41 -2.86 -19.07
CA THR A 358 -1.29 -1.99 -18.69
C THR A 358 -0.15 -2.87 -18.20
N LEU A 359 1.07 -2.56 -18.62
CA LEU A 359 2.32 -3.09 -18.08
C LEU A 359 3.06 -1.92 -17.40
N ASP A 360 3.36 -2.06 -16.12
CA ASP A 360 4.23 -1.13 -15.39
C ASP A 360 5.53 -1.88 -15.08
N THR A 361 6.64 -1.45 -15.71
CA THR A 361 8.00 -1.90 -15.36
C THR A 361 8.55 -0.94 -14.32
N VAL A 362 8.58 -1.37 -13.06
CA VAL A 362 9.10 -0.55 -11.96
C VAL A 362 10.44 -1.09 -11.51
N GLU A 363 11.45 -0.23 -11.49
CA GLU A 363 12.82 -0.57 -11.12
C GLU A 363 13.33 0.41 -10.06
N ASP A 364 13.85 -0.17 -8.98
CA ASP A 364 14.51 0.55 -7.91
C ASP A 364 16.02 0.29 -8.02
N MET A 365 16.81 1.35 -8.21
CA MET A 365 18.26 1.22 -8.38
C MET A 365 19.01 2.15 -7.42
N ALA A 366 20.14 1.69 -6.91
CA ALA A 366 20.96 2.48 -6.00
C ALA A 366 22.34 2.75 -6.59
N GLY A 367 22.89 3.95 -6.34
CA GLY A 367 24.29 4.26 -6.65
C GLY A 367 25.27 3.40 -5.84
N PRO A 368 26.59 3.61 -5.97
CA PRO A 368 27.56 2.93 -5.12
C PRO A 368 27.31 3.26 -3.65
N ALA A 369 27.24 2.22 -2.82
CA ALA A 369 27.14 2.37 -1.38
C ALA A 369 28.37 3.15 -0.85
N GLY A 370 28.14 4.14 0.01
CA GLY A 370 29.17 4.94 0.64
C GLY A 370 29.91 4.18 1.76
N ALA A 371 30.00 4.77 2.94
CA ALA A 371 30.74 4.18 4.08
C ALA A 371 30.00 3.02 4.81
N GLY A 372 28.91 2.49 4.24
CA GLY A 372 28.09 1.40 4.77
C GLY A 372 27.28 0.73 3.66
N PRO A 373 26.76 -0.50 3.87
CA PRO A 373 26.10 -1.29 2.82
C PRO A 373 24.87 -0.61 2.21
N ASP A 374 24.20 0.26 2.96
CA ASP A 374 23.02 1.00 2.54
C ASP A 374 23.19 2.47 2.95
N ASN A 375 24.14 3.15 2.31
CA ASN A 375 24.33 4.60 2.47
C ASN A 375 24.61 5.18 1.09
N TYR A 376 23.56 5.24 0.29
CA TYR A 376 23.64 5.60 -1.11
C TYR A 376 23.62 7.13 -1.26
N GLN A 377 24.56 7.66 -2.05
CA GLN A 377 24.57 9.09 -2.37
C GLN A 377 23.37 9.50 -3.24
N TYR A 378 22.86 8.53 -4.01
CA TYR A 378 21.67 8.69 -4.84
C TYR A 378 21.00 7.34 -5.11
N GLN A 379 19.73 7.42 -5.46
CA GLN A 379 18.85 6.30 -5.79
C GLN A 379 17.90 6.69 -6.92
N TYR A 380 17.40 5.70 -7.64
CA TYR A 380 16.44 5.84 -8.73
C TYR A 380 15.20 5.05 -8.39
N PHE A 381 14.06 5.70 -8.53
CA PHE A 381 12.73 5.11 -8.50
C PHE A 381 12.14 5.31 -9.90
N LEU A 382 12.10 4.23 -10.68
CA LEU A 382 11.77 4.30 -12.11
C LEU A 382 10.52 3.50 -12.39
N ASP A 383 9.59 4.09 -13.13
CA ASP A 383 8.39 3.42 -13.65
C ASP A 383 8.25 3.71 -15.15
N PHE A 384 8.01 2.66 -15.93
CA PHE A 384 7.81 2.69 -17.37
C PHE A 384 6.47 2.03 -17.74
N PRO A 385 5.35 2.77 -17.69
CA PRO A 385 4.03 2.27 -18.04
C PRO A 385 3.87 2.11 -19.56
N SER A 386 3.20 1.04 -19.98
CA SER A 386 2.84 0.75 -21.38
C SER A 386 1.46 0.08 -21.47
N ASP A 387 0.78 0.19 -22.61
CA ASP A 387 -0.49 -0.52 -22.87
C ASP A 387 -0.30 -1.82 -23.70
N HIS A 388 0.95 -2.26 -23.84
CA HIS A 388 1.39 -3.43 -24.60
C HIS A 388 2.75 -3.92 -24.08
N ILE A 389 3.26 -5.04 -24.62
CA ILE A 389 4.59 -5.58 -24.31
C ILE A 389 5.43 -5.50 -25.58
N ASP A 390 6.42 -4.60 -25.61
CA ASP A 390 7.29 -4.43 -26.77
C ASP A 390 8.26 -5.61 -26.94
N ALA A 391 8.77 -5.78 -28.16
CA ALA A 391 9.85 -6.71 -28.42
C ALA A 391 11.21 -6.25 -27.85
N ASP A 392 11.32 -4.95 -27.57
CA ASP A 392 12.44 -4.33 -26.88
C ASP A 392 11.92 -3.79 -25.54
N GLN A 393 12.38 -4.37 -24.44
CA GLN A 393 12.06 -3.95 -23.07
C GLN A 393 13.31 -3.36 -22.40
N SER A 394 14.17 -2.70 -23.19
CA SER A 394 15.29 -1.92 -22.67
C SER A 394 14.89 -0.47 -22.37
N HIS A 395 15.15 -0.05 -21.13
CA HIS A 395 14.82 1.28 -20.63
C HIS A 395 16.09 2.00 -20.18
N HIS A 396 16.37 3.14 -20.81
CA HIS A 396 17.57 3.94 -20.56
C HIS A 396 17.20 5.42 -20.45
N PRO A 397 16.58 5.86 -19.35
CA PRO A 397 16.22 7.27 -19.17
C PRO A 397 17.49 8.13 -19.13
N ALA A 398 17.48 9.26 -19.83
CA ALA A 398 18.52 10.27 -19.67
C ALA A 398 18.25 11.11 -18.41
N ASP A 399 19.30 11.61 -17.76
CA ASP A 399 19.17 12.39 -16.51
C ASP A 399 18.21 13.61 -16.66
N ARG A 400 18.14 14.20 -17.86
CA ARG A 400 17.24 15.34 -18.16
C ARG A 400 15.76 14.96 -18.18
N ASP A 401 15.45 13.69 -18.38
CA ASP A 401 14.10 13.16 -18.48
C ASP A 401 13.57 12.73 -17.10
N LEU A 402 14.44 12.71 -16.08
CA LEU A 402 14.12 12.41 -14.70
C LEU A 402 13.88 13.68 -13.88
N ALA A 403 13.06 13.59 -12.84
CA ALA A 403 13.06 14.55 -11.75
C ALA A 403 14.17 14.19 -10.75
N ALA A 404 14.74 15.19 -10.08
CA ALA A 404 15.73 15.02 -9.04
C ALA A 404 15.26 15.69 -7.75
N GLU A 405 15.08 14.91 -6.70
CA GLU A 405 14.76 15.40 -5.37
C GLU A 405 15.95 15.22 -4.43
N THR A 406 16.38 16.32 -3.81
CA THR A 406 17.34 16.24 -2.72
C THR A 406 16.64 15.86 -1.42
N GLU A 407 16.95 14.70 -0.88
CA GLU A 407 16.47 14.24 0.43
C GLU A 407 17.41 14.76 1.52
N ASN A 408 16.90 15.56 2.45
CA ASN A 408 17.61 15.95 3.66
C ASN A 408 17.01 15.20 4.85
N ILE A 409 17.67 14.14 5.28
CA ILE A 409 17.17 13.32 6.39
C ILE A 409 17.88 13.81 7.65
N ASP A 410 17.15 14.58 8.44
CA ASP A 410 17.56 15.05 9.76
C ASP A 410 17.10 14.04 10.82
N SER A 411 17.72 14.05 12.00
CA SER A 411 17.44 13.05 13.02
C SER A 411 17.55 13.57 14.44
N ASP A 412 16.87 12.90 15.36
CA ASP A 412 17.18 13.01 16.78
C ASP A 412 18.65 12.59 17.05
N PRO A 413 19.38 13.24 17.97
CA PRO A 413 20.74 12.86 18.35
C PRO A 413 20.90 11.42 18.88
N ALA A 414 19.85 10.82 19.45
CA ALA A 414 19.83 9.43 19.89
C ALA A 414 19.79 8.44 18.71
N LEU A 415 19.22 8.88 17.58
CA LEU A 415 19.12 8.10 16.35
C LEU A 415 20.30 8.35 15.39
N ALA A 416 21.32 9.10 15.82
CA ALA A 416 22.51 9.33 15.00
C ALA A 416 23.24 8.01 14.73
N GLY A 417 23.42 7.68 13.46
CA GLY A 417 23.98 6.42 12.97
C GLY A 417 22.95 5.30 12.81
N ALA A 418 21.69 5.51 13.21
CA ALA A 418 20.62 4.55 12.94
C ALA A 418 20.35 4.51 11.43
N GLU A 419 20.08 3.31 10.92
CA GLU A 419 19.63 3.13 9.56
C GLU A 419 18.15 3.54 9.48
N ARG A 420 17.80 4.31 8.45
CA ARG A 420 16.43 4.57 8.00
C ARG A 420 16.42 4.54 6.50
N GLY A 421 15.34 4.14 5.88
CA GLY A 421 15.29 4.17 4.43
C GLY A 421 14.30 5.14 3.85
N VAL A 422 14.65 5.69 2.70
CA VAL A 422 13.72 6.42 1.85
C VAL A 422 12.91 5.39 1.09
N ASP A 423 11.60 5.49 1.23
CA ASP A 423 10.63 4.67 0.53
C ASP A 423 10.00 5.51 -0.57
N ALA A 424 9.82 4.96 -1.76
CA ALA A 424 8.94 5.56 -2.75
C ALA A 424 8.25 4.51 -3.61
N ALA A 425 7.01 4.80 -4.00
CA ALA A 425 6.18 3.94 -4.83
C ALA A 425 5.48 4.78 -5.90
N PRO A 426 5.38 4.29 -7.16
CA PRO A 426 4.53 4.92 -8.14
C PRO A 426 3.06 4.71 -7.74
N VAL A 427 2.23 5.74 -7.87
CA VAL A 427 0.80 5.65 -7.56
C VAL A 427 0.10 4.86 -8.66
N LEU A 428 0.01 3.55 -8.45
CA LEU A 428 -0.65 2.62 -9.37
C LEU A 428 -2.09 2.34 -8.88
N PRO A 429 -3.07 2.13 -9.78
CA PRO A 429 -4.48 1.93 -9.41
C PRO A 429 -4.73 0.70 -8.53
N TYR A 430 -3.74 -0.20 -8.48
CA TYR A 430 -3.70 -1.35 -7.60
C TYR A 430 -2.27 -1.58 -7.12
N THR A 431 -1.69 -0.52 -6.54
CA THR A 431 -0.60 -0.56 -5.53
C THR A 431 0.63 -1.39 -5.88
N GLY A 432 1.75 -0.72 -6.18
CA GLY A 432 3.07 -1.32 -6.17
C GLY A 432 3.81 -0.97 -4.87
N PRO A 433 4.57 -1.88 -4.26
CA PRO A 433 5.36 -1.58 -3.06
C PRO A 433 6.48 -0.58 -3.38
N GLY A 434 6.67 0.38 -2.47
CA GLY A 434 7.93 1.09 -2.38
C GLY A 434 8.95 0.22 -1.65
N LEU A 435 10.15 0.13 -2.21
CA LEU A 435 11.29 -0.40 -1.49
C LEU A 435 11.91 0.67 -0.61
N GLN A 436 12.40 0.19 0.54
CA GLN A 436 13.15 0.94 1.50
C GLN A 436 14.64 0.87 1.15
N PHE A 437 15.24 2.00 0.80
CA PHE A 437 16.70 2.08 0.69
C PHE A 437 17.30 2.52 2.00
N GLY A 438 17.89 1.59 2.74
CA GLY A 438 18.63 1.88 3.95
C GLY A 438 19.63 3.02 3.74
N ALA A 439 19.73 3.87 4.76
CA ALA A 439 20.45 5.11 4.70
C ALA A 439 20.79 5.53 6.16
N ALA A 440 22.06 5.75 6.51
CA ALA A 440 22.46 6.10 7.88
C ALA A 440 22.13 7.56 8.23
N MET A 441 21.34 7.80 9.27
CA MET A 441 20.94 9.16 9.65
C MET A 441 21.96 9.89 10.55
N PRO A 442 22.03 11.23 10.50
CA PRO A 442 21.44 12.09 9.48
C PRO A 442 22.26 12.05 8.18
N GLN A 443 21.61 12.31 7.06
CA GLN A 443 22.26 12.25 5.74
C GLN A 443 21.58 13.11 4.69
N LYS A 444 22.27 13.23 3.57
CA LYS A 444 21.77 13.87 2.36
C LYS A 444 21.95 12.91 1.19
N SER A 445 20.87 12.61 0.48
CA SER A 445 20.90 11.81 -0.74
C SER A 445 20.11 12.51 -1.86
N THR A 446 20.13 11.96 -3.06
CA THR A 446 19.30 12.41 -4.19
C THR A 446 18.46 11.26 -4.71
N SER A 447 17.15 11.43 -4.72
CA SER A 447 16.20 10.51 -5.35
C SER A 447 15.91 10.99 -6.76
N TYR A 448 16.04 10.10 -7.75
CA TYR A 448 15.63 10.37 -9.13
C TYR A 448 14.34 9.63 -9.46
N PHE A 449 13.39 10.32 -10.07
CA PHE A 449 12.08 9.77 -10.41
C PHE A 449 11.81 9.87 -11.91
N THR A 450 11.20 8.84 -12.51
CA THR A 450 10.55 9.04 -13.81
C THR A 450 9.34 9.98 -13.65
N PRO A 451 8.98 10.75 -14.69
CA PRO A 451 7.81 11.62 -14.63
C PRO A 451 6.54 10.81 -14.35
N GLY A 452 5.78 11.20 -13.35
CA GLY A 452 4.65 10.42 -12.86
C GLY A 452 4.22 10.84 -11.47
N ARG A 453 3.23 10.14 -10.92
CA ARG A 453 2.79 10.36 -9.53
C ARG A 453 3.48 9.35 -8.63
N TRP A 454 4.10 9.84 -7.58
CA TRP A 454 4.86 9.02 -6.63
C TRP A 454 4.47 9.39 -5.20
N ALA A 455 4.26 8.38 -4.37
CA ALA A 455 4.25 8.50 -2.92
C ALA A 455 5.65 8.23 -2.39
N ASN A 456 6.05 8.93 -1.33
CA ASN A 456 7.36 8.76 -0.71
C ASN A 456 7.32 9.03 0.80
N GLY A 457 8.26 8.41 1.51
CA GLY A 457 8.38 8.48 2.95
C GLY A 457 9.78 8.13 3.44
N ILE A 458 9.96 8.18 4.75
CA ILE A 458 11.09 7.55 5.44
C ILE A 458 10.58 6.58 6.48
N SER A 459 11.22 5.42 6.61
CA SER A 459 10.86 4.43 7.63
C SER A 459 12.06 3.80 8.32
N GLY A 460 11.81 3.25 9.51
CA GLY A 460 12.70 2.36 10.27
C GLY A 460 13.02 1.07 9.54
N PRO A 461 14.20 0.46 9.75
CA PRO A 461 14.39 -0.93 9.33
C PRO A 461 13.33 -1.77 10.05
N TRP A 462 12.83 -2.75 9.33
CA TRP A 462 11.88 -3.71 9.88
C TRP A 462 12.68 -4.62 10.80
N ALA A 463 12.36 -4.62 12.10
CA ALA A 463 12.98 -5.56 13.03
C ALA A 463 12.89 -6.98 12.45
N SER A 464 13.94 -7.80 12.56
CA SER A 464 14.15 -9.07 11.84
C SER A 464 13.22 -10.23 12.26
N GLY A 465 11.92 -9.96 12.36
CA GLY A 465 10.82 -10.85 12.70
C GLY A 465 9.48 -10.20 12.33
N PRO A 466 8.32 -10.72 12.75
CA PRO A 466 7.01 -10.12 12.46
C PRO A 466 6.73 -8.79 13.20
N GLY A 467 7.76 -7.98 13.50
CA GLY A 467 7.69 -6.75 14.29
C GLY A 467 7.57 -5.46 13.47
N GLN A 468 7.10 -4.38 14.10
CA GLN A 468 6.99 -3.03 13.54
C GLN A 468 8.37 -2.47 13.13
N PRO A 469 8.45 -1.50 12.18
CA PRO A 469 9.69 -0.80 11.92
C PRO A 469 10.14 -0.04 13.17
N GLU A 470 11.45 0.16 13.33
CA GLU A 470 12.01 0.83 14.51
C GLU A 470 11.89 2.37 14.41
N GLY A 471 11.40 3.01 15.48
CA GLY A 471 11.27 4.47 15.62
C GLY A 471 10.28 5.15 14.66
N PRO A 472 10.43 6.46 14.40
CA PRO A 472 9.50 7.21 13.58
C PRO A 472 9.55 6.79 12.10
N SER A 473 8.37 6.58 11.53
CA SER A 473 8.14 6.48 10.10
C SER A 473 7.26 7.63 9.66
N LEU A 474 7.68 8.35 8.62
CA LEU A 474 7.02 9.54 8.10
C LEU A 474 6.70 9.32 6.64
N TRP A 475 5.50 9.75 6.23
CA TRP A 475 5.06 9.69 4.85
C TRP A 475 4.62 11.06 4.39
N SER A 476 4.90 11.36 3.13
CA SER A 476 4.31 12.49 2.45
C SER A 476 3.20 12.01 1.52
N GLY A 477 2.23 12.88 1.25
CA GLY A 477 1.21 12.59 0.25
C GLY A 477 1.80 12.45 -1.15
N ALA A 478 1.16 11.66 -2.01
CA ALA A 478 1.61 11.50 -3.39
C ALA A 478 1.74 12.84 -4.13
N LYS A 479 2.85 12.99 -4.86
CA LYS A 479 3.19 14.18 -5.65
C LYS A 479 3.47 13.83 -7.10
N THR A 480 3.24 14.79 -7.98
CA THR A 480 3.55 14.66 -9.40
C THR A 480 4.97 15.18 -9.68
N TYR A 481 5.81 14.31 -10.23
CA TYR A 481 7.14 14.64 -10.70
C TYR A 481 7.15 14.90 -12.21
N HIS A 482 7.90 15.92 -12.62
CA HIS A 482 8.09 16.29 -14.02
C HIS A 482 9.54 16.14 -14.47
N ALA A 483 9.76 15.79 -15.74
CA ALA A 483 11.09 15.69 -16.33
C ALA A 483 11.90 16.99 -16.11
N GLY A 484 13.13 16.85 -15.62
CA GLY A 484 14.05 17.96 -15.34
C GLY A 484 13.68 18.80 -14.11
N GLN A 485 12.64 18.43 -13.36
CA GLN A 485 12.30 19.08 -12.09
C GLN A 485 13.42 18.85 -11.07
N VAL A 486 13.75 19.91 -10.31
CA VAL A 486 14.64 19.81 -9.16
C VAL A 486 13.89 20.29 -7.93
N SER A 487 13.74 19.41 -6.94
CA SER A 487 13.09 19.69 -5.65
C SER A 487 14.00 19.33 -4.48
N GLN A 488 13.56 19.69 -3.28
CA GLN A 488 14.18 19.27 -2.03
C GLN A 488 13.07 18.92 -1.04
N HIS A 489 13.28 17.87 -0.27
CA HIS A 489 12.42 17.47 0.85
C HIS A 489 13.30 17.30 2.09
N THR A 490 12.80 17.69 3.25
CA THR A 490 13.55 17.55 4.51
C THR A 490 12.75 16.69 5.47
N TRP A 491 13.24 15.50 5.77
CA TRP A 491 12.58 14.56 6.67
C TRP A 491 13.12 14.68 8.10
N GLY A 492 12.25 14.51 9.10
CA GLY A 492 12.67 14.38 10.51
C GLY A 492 13.21 15.67 11.14
N ALA A 493 12.98 16.81 10.49
CA ALA A 493 13.31 18.11 11.05
C ALA A 493 12.47 18.38 12.30
N ALA A 494 13.15 18.79 13.37
CA ALA A 494 12.53 19.03 14.65
C ALA A 494 11.47 20.15 14.65
N PRO A 495 10.48 20.06 15.55
CA PRO A 495 10.17 18.95 16.44
C PRO A 495 9.40 17.83 15.74
N SER A 496 9.51 16.62 16.28
CA SER A 496 8.54 15.56 16.01
C SER A 496 7.28 15.82 16.85
N ALA A 497 6.16 16.12 16.21
CA ALA A 497 4.91 16.38 16.94
C ALA A 497 3.69 15.86 16.16
N PRO A 498 2.59 15.51 16.85
CA PRO A 498 1.37 15.09 16.19
C PRO A 498 0.86 16.13 15.19
N ALA A 499 0.51 15.68 13.99
CA ALA A 499 0.11 16.55 12.89
C ALA A 499 -1.03 15.94 12.07
N PHE A 500 -1.75 16.82 11.35
CA PHE A 500 -2.74 16.43 10.37
C PHE A 500 -2.28 16.93 9.01
N GLY A 501 -2.26 16.04 8.01
CA GLY A 501 -1.63 16.37 6.73
C GLY A 501 -2.35 17.48 5.97
N ARG A 502 -1.57 18.31 5.27
CA ARG A 502 -2.03 19.34 4.32
C ARG A 502 -1.40 19.11 2.96
N TYR A 503 -2.09 18.32 2.15
CA TYR A 503 -1.58 17.84 0.88
C TYR A 503 -1.95 18.79 -0.26
N GLN A 504 -0.95 19.12 -1.09
CA GLN A 504 -1.14 20.00 -2.25
C GLN A 504 -1.86 19.30 -3.41
N GLU A 505 -1.74 17.97 -3.49
CA GLU A 505 -2.43 17.11 -4.45
C GLU A 505 -3.37 16.13 -3.71
N SER A 506 -4.08 15.27 -4.45
CA SER A 506 -4.70 14.11 -3.82
C SER A 506 -3.59 13.22 -3.23
N ALA A 507 -3.59 13.04 -1.91
CA ALA A 507 -2.68 12.11 -1.25
C ALA A 507 -3.20 10.68 -1.38
N ALA A 508 -3.27 10.19 -2.62
CA ALA A 508 -3.41 8.76 -2.87
C ALA A 508 -2.40 8.03 -1.97
N GLU A 509 -2.84 6.96 -1.29
CA GLU A 509 -2.05 6.19 -0.31
C GLU A 509 -1.96 6.76 1.12
N VAL A 510 -2.53 7.95 1.40
CA VAL A 510 -2.67 8.44 2.78
C VAL A 510 -4.14 8.53 3.20
N ASP A 511 -4.43 8.01 4.39
CA ASP A 511 -5.78 8.00 4.95
C ASP A 511 -6.23 9.41 5.38
N CYS A 512 -7.53 9.69 5.21
CA CYS A 512 -8.11 10.90 5.76
C CYS A 512 -8.35 10.75 7.27
N GLN A 513 -7.33 11.14 8.05
CA GLN A 513 -7.24 11.02 9.51
C GLN A 513 -8.48 11.55 10.25
N VAL A 514 -9.12 12.61 9.75
CA VAL A 514 -10.32 13.19 10.38
C VAL A 514 -11.38 13.46 9.33
N CYS A 515 -12.28 12.49 9.14
CA CYS A 515 -13.30 12.54 8.11
C CYS A 515 -14.65 11.98 8.53
N VAL A 516 -15.69 12.33 7.78
CA VAL A 516 -17.04 11.76 7.94
C VAL A 516 -17.48 11.13 6.63
N GLY A 517 -17.87 9.86 6.69
CA GLY A 517 -18.35 9.09 5.54
C GLY A 517 -19.37 8.05 5.97
N ALA A 518 -20.41 7.85 5.15
CA ALA A 518 -21.48 6.87 5.43
C ALA A 518 -22.14 6.97 6.83
N GLY A 519 -22.14 8.16 7.43
CA GLY A 519 -22.70 8.40 8.76
C GLY A 519 -21.76 8.07 9.93
N ASN A 520 -20.53 7.65 9.66
CA ASN A 520 -19.48 7.47 10.66
C ASN A 520 -18.49 8.63 10.60
N MET A 521 -17.85 8.96 11.73
CA MET A 521 -16.71 9.85 11.81
C MET A 521 -15.47 9.05 12.21
N ASP A 522 -14.38 9.26 11.49
CA ASP A 522 -13.05 8.80 11.86
C ASP A 522 -12.27 9.93 12.53
N LEU A 523 -11.53 9.57 13.57
CA LEU A 523 -10.68 10.45 14.37
C LEU A 523 -9.38 9.68 14.69
N GLU A 524 -8.39 9.83 13.81
CA GLU A 524 -7.08 9.22 13.94
C GLU A 524 -6.00 10.28 14.22
N PHE A 525 -5.03 9.94 15.06
CA PHE A 525 -3.81 10.73 15.22
C PHE A 525 -2.58 10.00 14.74
N TYR A 526 -1.88 10.63 13.79
CA TYR A 526 -0.48 10.36 13.56
C TYR A 526 0.32 11.17 14.59
N ASP A 527 1.09 10.45 15.40
CA ASP A 527 1.77 11.00 16.55
C ASP A 527 3.12 11.63 16.19
N ALA A 528 3.62 11.36 14.99
CA ALA A 528 4.82 11.96 14.42
C ALA A 528 4.48 12.84 13.21
N GLY A 529 5.26 13.89 13.04
CA GLY A 529 5.16 14.87 11.96
C GLY A 529 6.41 15.74 12.00
N ASP A 530 6.74 16.41 10.90
CA ASP A 530 7.96 17.22 10.82
C ASP A 530 7.68 18.64 10.29
N SER A 531 8.72 19.32 9.81
CA SER A 531 8.62 20.69 9.31
C SER A 531 7.80 20.85 8.03
N ASN A 532 7.50 19.77 7.31
CA ASN A 532 6.69 19.82 6.09
C ASN A 532 5.21 19.63 6.41
N PRO A 533 4.35 20.48 5.83
CA PRO A 533 2.91 20.44 6.12
C PRO A 533 2.20 19.20 5.56
N ASP A 534 2.82 18.49 4.63
CA ASP A 534 2.32 17.28 3.99
C ASP A 534 2.96 16.00 4.53
N THR A 535 3.82 16.11 5.55
CA THR A 535 4.51 14.96 6.16
C THR A 535 3.92 14.64 7.52
N VAL A 536 3.44 13.41 7.65
CA VAL A 536 2.81 12.87 8.86
C VAL A 536 3.22 11.42 9.04
N GLY A 537 3.13 10.90 10.26
CA GLY A 537 3.41 9.48 10.46
C GLY A 537 3.33 8.99 11.89
N VAL A 538 3.93 7.83 12.10
CA VAL A 538 3.79 7.07 13.35
C VAL A 538 5.17 6.78 13.91
N ASP A 539 5.32 6.99 15.21
CA ASP A 539 6.49 6.56 15.95
C ASP A 539 6.22 5.24 16.67
N PHE A 540 6.85 4.18 16.16
CA PHE A 540 6.65 2.83 16.67
C PHE A 540 7.38 2.57 18.00
N ASP A 541 8.30 3.45 18.41
CA ASP A 541 8.95 3.40 19.71
C ASP A 541 8.26 4.29 20.76
N ALA A 542 7.29 5.10 20.33
CA ALA A 542 6.50 5.96 21.19
C ALA A 542 5.37 5.21 21.91
N ASN A 543 4.90 5.82 23.00
CA ASN A 543 3.73 5.38 23.73
C ASN A 543 2.66 6.47 23.70
N PRO A 544 1.82 6.52 22.65
CA PRO A 544 0.75 7.49 22.53
C PRO A 544 -0.50 7.08 23.32
N SER A 545 -1.20 8.07 23.88
CA SER A 545 -2.49 7.90 24.54
C SER A 545 -3.44 9.03 24.17
N ALA A 546 -4.62 8.69 23.68
CA ALA A 546 -5.62 9.67 23.28
C ALA A 546 -6.93 9.56 24.06
N THR A 547 -7.58 10.70 24.27
CA THR A 547 -8.96 10.80 24.77
C THR A 547 -9.77 11.66 23.81
N PHE A 548 -10.87 11.10 23.31
CA PHE A 548 -11.79 11.79 22.40
C PHE A 548 -13.05 12.23 23.13
N TYR A 549 -13.66 13.32 22.69
CA TYR A 549 -14.84 13.92 23.30
C TYR A 549 -15.86 14.33 22.25
N TRP A 550 -17.13 14.06 22.55
CA TRP A 550 -18.28 14.52 21.78
C TRP A 550 -19.18 15.39 22.68
N ASN A 551 -19.31 16.68 22.36
CA ASN A 551 -20.01 17.67 23.20
C ASN A 551 -19.52 17.66 24.66
N GLY A 552 -18.21 17.52 24.85
CA GLY A 552 -17.56 17.47 26.16
C GLY A 552 -17.71 16.15 26.92
N GLN A 553 -18.44 15.17 26.38
CA GLN A 553 -18.51 13.82 26.96
C GLN A 553 -17.40 12.95 26.38
N PRO A 554 -16.61 12.24 27.21
CA PRO A 554 -15.56 11.36 26.70
C PRO A 554 -16.18 10.21 25.90
N LEU A 555 -15.52 9.85 24.81
CA LEU A 555 -15.84 8.70 23.99
C LEU A 555 -15.00 7.52 24.44
N THR A 556 -15.62 6.35 24.51
CA THR A 556 -14.91 5.10 24.77
C THR A 556 -14.57 4.46 23.43
N PRO A 557 -13.27 4.25 23.12
CA PRO A 557 -12.90 3.49 21.93
C PRO A 557 -13.57 2.12 21.97
N PRO A 558 -14.08 1.58 20.85
CA PRO A 558 -14.49 0.19 20.80
C PRO A 558 -13.29 -0.69 21.19
N SER A 559 -13.53 -1.79 21.91
CA SER A 559 -12.49 -2.77 22.20
C SER A 559 -12.09 -3.48 20.91
N GLY A 560 -11.07 -2.98 20.22
CA GLY A 560 -10.43 -3.61 19.07
C GLY A 560 -8.94 -3.82 19.35
N PRO A 561 -8.27 -4.76 18.65
CA PRO A 561 -6.81 -4.80 18.67
C PRO A 561 -6.29 -3.47 18.10
N PRO A 562 -5.30 -2.82 18.74
CA PRO A 562 -4.72 -1.60 18.19
C PRO A 562 -4.16 -1.90 16.79
N GLY A 563 -4.75 -1.30 15.77
CA GLY A 563 -4.10 -1.16 14.48
C GLY A 563 -2.91 -0.22 14.64
N PHE A 564 -1.77 -0.55 14.06
CA PHE A 564 -0.61 0.32 13.81
C PHE A 564 -0.40 1.54 14.72
N SER A 565 -0.23 1.36 16.04
CA SER A 565 0.33 2.34 17.01
C SER A 565 -0.25 3.78 17.07
N SER A 566 -1.10 4.22 16.15
CA SER A 566 -1.82 5.49 16.15
C SER A 566 -3.11 5.34 16.96
N PRO A 567 -3.39 6.24 17.91
CA PRO A 567 -4.70 6.26 18.56
C PRO A 567 -5.81 6.67 17.59
N ASP A 568 -6.79 5.81 17.42
CA ASP A 568 -7.94 6.01 16.53
C ASP A 568 -9.29 5.80 17.25
N ILE A 569 -10.36 6.36 16.68
CA ILE A 569 -11.74 5.98 17.02
C ILE A 569 -12.69 6.22 15.86
N ILE A 570 -13.50 5.21 15.55
CA ILE A 570 -14.68 5.36 14.70
C ILE A 570 -15.90 5.69 15.57
N VAL A 571 -16.47 6.88 15.38
CA VAL A 571 -17.73 7.30 16.00
C VAL A 571 -18.88 6.97 15.05
N PRO A 572 -19.71 5.95 15.32
CA PRO A 572 -20.76 5.56 14.41
C PRO A 572 -21.97 6.49 14.52
N ASN A 573 -22.73 6.61 13.43
CA ASN A 573 -24.04 7.28 13.39
C ASN A 573 -24.03 8.75 13.89
N VAL A 574 -23.02 9.55 13.51
CA VAL A 574 -22.87 10.95 13.96
C VAL A 574 -24.02 11.87 13.53
N GLY A 575 -24.89 11.43 12.61
CA GLY A 575 -26.11 12.12 12.22
C GLY A 575 -25.86 13.51 11.62
N THR A 576 -26.90 14.35 11.56
CA THR A 576 -26.83 15.71 10.99
C THR A 576 -26.88 16.82 12.05
N THR A 577 -26.76 16.45 13.32
CA THR A 577 -26.83 17.40 14.43
C THR A 577 -25.45 18.01 14.66
N PRO A 578 -25.31 19.34 14.74
CA PRO A 578 -24.04 19.97 15.06
C PRO A 578 -23.48 19.49 16.41
N ALA A 579 -22.16 19.36 16.50
CA ALA A 579 -21.47 18.96 17.71
C ALA A 579 -20.09 19.63 17.81
N THR A 580 -19.62 19.82 19.03
CA THR A 580 -18.22 20.16 19.29
C THR A 580 -17.45 18.87 19.53
N VAL A 581 -16.43 18.63 18.70
CA VAL A 581 -15.55 17.47 18.81
C VAL A 581 -14.22 17.95 19.37
N ARG A 582 -13.70 17.26 20.37
CA ARG A 582 -12.39 17.55 20.96
C ARG A 582 -11.60 16.26 21.08
N ALA A 583 -10.30 16.32 20.84
CA ALA A 583 -9.43 15.18 21.03
C ALA A 583 -8.12 15.64 21.66
N VAL A 584 -7.66 14.87 22.64
CA VAL A 584 -6.44 15.14 23.41
C VAL A 584 -5.51 13.95 23.23
N LEU A 585 -4.29 14.21 22.78
CA LEU A 585 -3.25 13.23 22.56
C LEU A 585 -2.02 13.58 23.38
N ASP A 586 -1.55 12.62 24.16
CA ASP A 586 -0.27 12.64 24.85
C ASP A 586 0.64 11.57 24.23
N THR A 587 1.88 11.93 23.90
CA THR A 587 2.86 10.98 23.35
C THR A 587 4.13 11.03 24.17
N ASP A 588 4.63 9.87 24.62
CA ASP A 588 5.90 9.69 25.33
C ASP A 588 6.90 8.94 24.44
N ARG A 589 8.08 9.53 24.22
CA ARG A 589 9.19 9.01 23.39
C ARG A 589 10.49 8.81 24.19
N THR A 590 10.42 8.87 25.51
CA THR A 590 11.61 8.85 26.38
C THR A 590 12.41 7.55 26.32
N SER A 591 11.85 6.48 25.76
CA SER A 591 12.49 5.18 25.51
C SER A 591 13.51 5.20 24.37
N GLY A 592 13.33 6.03 23.36
CA GLY A 592 14.10 5.98 22.10
C GLY A 592 14.71 7.32 21.64
N GLU A 593 14.16 8.45 22.07
CA GLU A 593 14.55 9.78 21.57
C GLU A 593 15.02 10.72 22.70
N LYS A 594 15.80 11.75 22.33
CA LYS A 594 16.27 12.80 23.25
C LYS A 594 15.53 14.13 23.08
N GLN A 595 14.86 14.30 21.95
CA GLN A 595 14.08 15.47 21.57
C GLN A 595 12.62 15.06 21.43
N SER A 596 11.74 16.06 21.46
CA SER A 596 10.28 15.87 21.37
C SER A 596 9.75 14.79 22.31
N THR A 597 10.43 14.62 23.45
CA THR A 597 10.31 13.41 24.29
C THR A 597 8.93 13.23 24.88
N ASN A 598 8.19 14.33 25.04
CA ASN A 598 6.79 14.33 25.40
C ASN A 598 6.07 15.39 24.58
N THR A 599 4.90 15.04 24.05
CA THR A 599 4.00 15.99 23.42
C THR A 599 2.61 15.91 24.04
N HIS A 600 1.96 17.07 24.19
CA HIS A 600 0.55 17.17 24.58
C HIS A 600 -0.18 18.02 23.55
N THR A 601 -1.11 17.41 22.80
CA THR A 601 -1.89 18.05 21.74
C THR A 601 -3.38 18.01 22.09
N ASP A 602 -4.00 19.17 22.23
CA ASP A 602 -5.44 19.33 22.46
C ASP A 602 -6.05 20.08 21.28
N VAL A 603 -6.90 19.40 20.52
CA VAL A 603 -7.56 19.96 19.34
C VAL A 603 -9.07 19.91 19.51
N THR A 604 -9.74 21.00 19.12
CA THR A 604 -11.20 21.12 19.11
C THR A 604 -11.64 21.64 17.76
N PHE A 605 -12.70 21.08 17.20
CA PHE A 605 -13.32 21.55 15.97
C PHE A 605 -14.85 21.38 16.01
N GLN A 606 -15.54 22.08 15.11
CA GLN A 606 -17.00 22.04 15.04
C GLN A 606 -17.47 21.11 13.92
N TYR A 607 -18.24 20.09 14.28
CA TYR A 607 -19.01 19.29 13.34
C TYR A 607 -20.35 19.98 13.06
N THR A 608 -20.65 20.28 11.80
CA THR A 608 -21.88 21.01 11.45
C THR A 608 -23.05 20.11 11.09
N GLY A 609 -22.82 18.81 10.88
CA GLY A 609 -23.83 17.87 10.38
C GLY A 609 -24.26 18.12 8.94
N LYS A 610 -23.55 18.99 8.19
CA LYS A 610 -23.86 19.38 6.82
C LYS A 610 -22.68 19.10 5.90
N THR A 611 -23.01 18.66 4.69
CA THR A 611 -22.04 18.50 3.61
C THR A 611 -21.58 19.85 3.09
N ASP A 612 -20.26 20.01 2.95
CA ASP A 612 -19.63 21.14 2.24
C ASP A 612 -18.83 20.56 1.06
N SER A 613 -19.18 20.98 -0.16
CA SER A 613 -18.51 20.52 -1.38
C SER A 613 -17.03 20.91 -1.43
N ARG A 614 -16.63 21.97 -0.72
CA ARG A 614 -15.21 22.38 -0.62
C ARG A 614 -14.41 21.48 0.30
N SER A 615 -15.08 20.71 1.15
CA SER A 615 -14.46 19.77 2.08
C SER A 615 -14.73 18.33 1.69
N THR A 616 -15.32 18.07 0.51
CA THR A 616 -15.42 16.71 -0.03
C THR A 616 -14.00 16.20 -0.30
N LEU A 617 -13.67 15.04 0.26
CA LEU A 617 -12.42 14.34 0.01
C LEU A 617 -12.31 14.03 -1.49
N PRO A 618 -11.22 14.40 -2.18
CA PRO A 618 -11.06 14.08 -3.59
C PRO A 618 -11.04 12.57 -3.84
N ASP A 619 -11.45 12.16 -5.05
CA ASP A 619 -11.39 10.75 -5.46
C ASP A 619 -9.95 10.20 -5.38
N GLY A 620 -9.83 8.92 -5.05
CA GLY A 620 -8.53 8.23 -4.92
C GLY A 620 -7.86 8.38 -3.54
N ASN A 621 -8.46 9.10 -2.59
CA ASN A 621 -8.03 9.10 -1.20
C ASN A 621 -8.91 8.18 -0.36
N TYR A 622 -8.37 7.66 0.74
CA TYR A 622 -9.08 6.72 1.59
C TYR A 622 -9.94 7.43 2.65
N CYS A 623 -11.12 6.86 2.88
CA CYS A 623 -12.06 7.30 3.91
C CYS A 623 -12.32 6.16 4.90
N PRO A 624 -11.50 6.03 5.96
CA PRO A 624 -11.66 4.97 6.95
C PRO A 624 -13.08 4.92 7.54
N ALA A 625 -13.70 6.09 7.77
CA ALA A 625 -15.08 6.19 8.24
C ALA A 625 -16.10 5.44 7.34
N ALA A 626 -15.98 5.61 6.02
CA ALA A 626 -16.87 4.98 5.04
C ALA A 626 -16.57 3.48 4.89
N ILE A 627 -15.29 3.10 4.95
CA ILE A 627 -14.86 1.70 4.92
C ILE A 627 -15.40 0.95 6.15
N ALA A 628 -15.29 1.53 7.34
CA ALA A 628 -15.82 0.96 8.58
C ALA A 628 -17.35 0.76 8.55
N ALA A 629 -18.07 1.54 7.73
CA ALA A 629 -19.50 1.37 7.49
C ALA A 629 -19.83 0.29 6.44
N GLY A 630 -18.83 -0.34 5.82
CA GLY A 630 -19.01 -1.24 4.68
C GLY A 630 -19.44 -0.53 3.39
N GLN A 631 -19.15 0.77 3.27
CA GLN A 631 -19.53 1.61 2.12
C GLN A 631 -18.33 2.41 1.57
N PRO A 632 -17.27 1.76 1.04
CA PRO A 632 -16.03 2.43 0.65
C PRO A 632 -16.16 3.50 -0.45
N SER A 633 -17.30 3.57 -1.15
CA SER A 633 -17.59 4.55 -2.20
C SER A 633 -18.52 5.67 -1.73
N ALA A 634 -18.87 5.72 -0.45
CA ALA A 634 -19.70 6.80 0.07
C ALA A 634 -18.90 8.11 0.02
N PRO A 635 -19.53 9.24 -0.35
CA PRO A 635 -18.89 10.54 -0.29
C PRO A 635 -18.33 10.80 1.11
N CYS A 636 -17.09 11.26 1.16
CA CYS A 636 -16.37 11.52 2.40
C CYS A 636 -16.12 13.03 2.55
N GLN A 637 -16.23 13.53 3.77
CA GLN A 637 -16.03 14.94 4.08
C GLN A 637 -14.89 15.11 5.08
N ILE A 638 -13.90 15.90 4.71
CA ILE A 638 -12.76 16.31 5.53
C ILE A 638 -13.27 17.23 6.65
N MET A 639 -12.90 16.94 7.89
CA MET A 639 -13.26 17.75 9.04
C MET A 639 -12.31 18.95 9.22
N PRO A 640 -12.79 20.09 9.76
CA PRO A 640 -12.01 21.31 9.92
C PRO A 640 -11.08 21.24 11.14
N VAL A 641 -10.31 20.17 11.28
CA VAL A 641 -9.32 20.02 12.35
C VAL A 641 -8.09 20.87 12.05
N MET A 642 -7.60 21.61 13.05
CA MET A 642 -6.42 22.47 12.89
C MET A 642 -5.12 21.67 13.07
N THR A 643 -4.06 22.10 12.39
CA THR A 643 -2.70 21.54 12.50
C THR A 643 -1.64 22.65 12.56
N ILE A 644 -0.46 22.34 13.09
CA ILE A 644 0.66 23.28 13.26
C ILE A 644 1.92 22.68 12.61
N GLY A 645 2.46 23.36 11.61
CA GLY A 645 3.81 23.10 11.08
C GLY A 645 4.84 23.99 11.78
N TYR A 646 5.96 23.40 12.19
CA TYR A 646 7.05 24.09 12.89
C TYR A 646 8.28 24.19 12.00
N GLN A 647 8.87 25.38 11.91
CA GLN A 647 10.11 25.61 11.18
C GLN A 647 11.09 26.37 12.06
N TYR A 648 11.99 25.63 12.72
CA TYR A 648 13.05 26.20 13.53
C TYR A 648 14.22 26.64 12.67
N GLY A 649 14.72 27.85 12.88
CA GLY A 649 15.92 28.33 12.20
C GLY A 649 17.21 27.80 12.83
N ALA A 650 18.28 27.70 12.03
CA ALA A 650 19.64 27.45 12.50
C ALA A 650 19.83 26.17 13.35
N LEU A 651 19.07 25.12 13.07
CA LEU A 651 19.33 23.78 13.60
C LEU A 651 20.38 23.05 12.74
N SER A 652 21.22 22.22 13.37
CA SER A 652 21.99 21.19 12.69
C SER A 652 21.07 20.07 12.17
N ARG A 653 21.61 19.14 11.36
CA ARG A 653 20.88 17.92 10.94
C ARG A 653 20.57 16.95 12.08
N THR A 654 21.17 17.16 13.24
CA THR A 654 20.81 16.45 14.49
C THR A 654 19.89 17.30 15.36
N ASN A 655 19.23 18.29 14.78
CA ASN A 655 18.28 19.18 15.44
C ASN A 655 18.90 19.91 16.66
N VAL A 656 20.19 20.26 16.60
CA VAL A 656 20.89 21.02 17.64
C VAL A 656 20.99 22.48 17.24
N SER A 657 20.51 23.39 18.10
CA SER A 657 20.68 24.83 17.93
C SER A 657 22.00 25.29 18.55
N GLN A 658 22.81 25.98 17.76
CA GLN A 658 24.04 26.67 18.19
C GLN A 658 23.84 28.19 18.26
N SER A 659 22.62 28.66 18.00
CA SER A 659 22.32 30.09 17.96
C SER A 659 22.01 30.64 19.36
N PRO A 660 22.51 31.82 19.74
CA PRO A 660 22.10 32.49 20.98
C PRO A 660 20.64 33.00 20.93
N VAL A 661 20.06 33.11 19.73
CA VAL A 661 18.66 33.47 19.50
C VAL A 661 18.03 32.42 18.61
N GLN A 662 17.01 31.74 19.12
CA GLN A 662 16.25 30.78 18.34
C GLN A 662 15.12 31.49 17.60
N SER A 663 14.91 31.10 16.34
CA SER A 663 13.74 31.49 15.56
C SER A 663 12.82 30.31 15.30
N LEU A 664 11.52 30.60 15.30
CA LEU A 664 10.46 29.66 14.95
C LEU A 664 9.50 30.35 13.98
N VAL A 665 9.26 29.73 12.84
CA VAL A 665 8.14 30.05 11.95
C VAL A 665 7.08 28.97 12.14
N LEU A 666 5.83 29.39 12.23
CA LEU A 666 4.65 28.54 12.35
C LEU A 666 3.82 28.67 11.09
N ASP A 667 3.41 27.53 10.56
CA ASP A 667 2.43 27.43 9.49
C ASP A 667 1.21 26.66 10.01
N ILE A 668 0.13 27.38 10.27
CA ILE A 668 -1.08 26.88 10.93
C ILE A 668 -2.21 26.88 9.91
N GLY A 669 -2.87 25.74 9.78
CA GLY A 669 -4.00 25.58 8.87
C GLY A 669 -4.90 24.44 9.29
N HIS A 670 -5.61 23.87 8.32
CA HIS A 670 -6.53 22.75 8.52
C HIS A 670 -6.13 21.56 7.67
N HIS A 671 -6.45 20.37 8.16
CA HIS A 671 -6.35 19.13 7.40
C HIS A 671 -6.98 19.28 6.01
N SER A 672 -6.25 18.91 4.96
CA SER A 672 -6.67 19.18 3.58
C SER A 672 -6.00 18.27 2.56
N PHE A 673 -6.68 18.07 1.42
CA PHE A 673 -6.25 17.25 0.30
C PHE A 673 -6.51 17.98 -1.01
N GLY A 674 -5.49 18.24 -1.83
CA GLY A 674 -5.67 18.86 -3.15
C GLY A 674 -6.38 20.23 -3.12
N GLY A 675 -6.23 20.99 -2.02
CA GLY A 675 -6.95 22.25 -1.79
C GLY A 675 -8.39 22.10 -1.28
N HIS A 676 -8.88 20.87 -1.07
CA HIS A 676 -10.13 20.58 -0.38
C HIS A 676 -9.92 20.52 1.12
N GLY A 677 -10.86 21.08 1.88
CA GLY A 677 -10.78 21.20 3.34
C GLY A 677 -11.40 22.49 3.84
N SER A 678 -11.13 22.85 5.09
CA SER A 678 -11.54 24.13 5.65
C SER A 678 -10.61 25.25 5.16
N LEU A 679 -11.20 26.38 4.78
CA LEU A 679 -10.48 27.63 4.49
C LEU A 679 -10.78 28.71 5.54
N ALA A 680 -11.24 28.30 6.73
CA ALA A 680 -11.55 29.23 7.80
C ALA A 680 -10.28 29.98 8.23
N PRO A 681 -10.28 31.33 8.28
CA PRO A 681 -9.12 32.07 8.73
C PRO A 681 -8.65 31.66 10.13
N VAL A 682 -7.34 31.46 10.28
CA VAL A 682 -6.69 31.43 11.59
C VAL A 682 -6.66 32.85 12.14
N VAL A 683 -7.31 33.07 13.29
CA VAL A 683 -7.53 34.40 13.88
C VAL A 683 -6.58 34.71 15.03
N SER A 684 -5.95 33.69 15.62
CA SER A 684 -4.96 33.89 16.67
C SER A 684 -3.94 32.75 16.69
N ALA A 685 -2.69 33.11 17.00
CA ALA A 685 -1.66 32.17 17.41
C ALA A 685 -0.81 32.81 18.53
N LYS A 686 -0.38 32.01 19.50
CA LYS A 686 0.50 32.42 20.59
C LYS A 686 1.57 31.37 20.82
N VAL A 687 2.79 31.83 21.07
CA VAL A 687 3.92 31.00 21.46
C VAL A 687 4.33 31.34 22.89
N SER A 688 4.52 30.31 23.71
CA SER A 688 5.15 30.43 25.02
C SER A 688 6.31 29.42 25.11
N VAL A 689 7.37 29.78 25.82
CA VAL A 689 8.55 28.94 26.02
C VAL A 689 8.81 28.72 27.49
N SER A 690 9.43 27.60 27.81
CA SER A 690 9.83 27.20 29.15
C SER A 690 11.27 26.70 29.12
N PHE A 691 12.04 27.02 30.15
CA PHE A 691 13.43 26.57 30.31
C PHE A 691 13.64 25.70 31.57
N ASP A 692 12.54 25.23 32.17
CA ASP A 692 12.52 24.40 33.38
C ASP A 692 11.56 23.20 33.23
N SER A 693 11.55 22.61 32.03
CA SER A 693 10.74 21.43 31.69
C SER A 693 9.22 21.62 31.84
N GLY A 694 8.73 22.83 31.62
CA GLY A 694 7.30 23.17 31.58
C GLY A 694 6.74 23.65 32.92
N ALA A 695 7.58 23.83 33.94
CA ALA A 695 7.16 24.29 35.26
C ALA A 695 6.78 25.78 35.25
N THR A 696 7.50 26.62 34.51
CA THR A 696 7.18 28.04 34.30
C THR A 696 7.21 28.41 32.82
N TRP A 697 6.26 29.26 32.41
CA TRP A 697 6.06 29.65 31.00
C TRP A 697 6.27 31.15 30.81
N GLN A 698 6.98 31.50 29.74
CA GLN A 698 7.22 32.86 29.30
C GLN A 698 6.57 33.07 27.94
N ASP A 699 5.69 34.06 27.83
CA ASP A 699 5.08 34.41 26.55
C ASP A 699 6.12 35.04 25.62
N VAL A 700 6.16 34.57 24.38
CA VAL A 700 7.04 35.09 23.33
C VAL A 700 6.23 35.97 22.39
N PRO A 701 6.69 37.22 22.10
CA PRO A 701 6.07 38.04 21.07
C PRO A 701 5.96 37.27 19.76
N THR A 702 4.72 37.01 19.35
CA THR A 702 4.39 36.27 18.14
C THR A 702 3.81 37.25 17.13
N VAL A 703 4.42 37.36 15.96
CA VAL A 703 4.00 38.28 14.89
C VAL A 703 3.57 37.48 13.67
N GLY A 704 2.48 37.88 13.03
CA GLY A 704 1.95 37.16 11.88
C GLY A 704 0.44 37.28 11.73
N ALA A 705 -0.08 36.67 10.68
CA ALA A 705 -1.50 36.63 10.36
C ALA A 705 -1.78 35.51 9.36
N PHE A 706 -3.06 35.13 9.24
CA PHE A 706 -3.54 34.19 8.22
C PHE A 706 -2.80 32.85 8.20
N GLY A 707 -2.50 32.30 9.38
CA GLY A 707 -1.85 31.00 9.51
C GLY A 707 -0.31 31.07 9.54
N HIS A 708 0.31 32.17 9.12
CA HIS A 708 1.77 32.32 9.12
C HIS A 708 2.22 33.22 10.26
N TYR A 709 3.01 32.68 11.19
CA TYR A 709 3.50 33.39 12.38
C TYR A 709 4.98 33.16 12.59
N ALA A 710 5.63 34.09 13.30
CA ALA A 710 7.03 33.97 13.69
C ALA A 710 7.21 34.38 15.17
N ALA A 711 8.14 33.70 15.84
CA ALA A 711 8.55 33.96 17.21
C ALA A 711 10.08 33.88 17.33
N LEU A 712 10.64 34.67 18.25
CA LEU A 712 12.07 34.72 18.55
C LEU A 712 12.30 34.73 20.06
N TRP A 713 13.24 33.93 20.56
CA TRP A 713 13.66 33.97 21.96
C TRP A 713 15.16 33.72 22.12
N HIS A 714 15.70 34.10 23.27
CA HIS A 714 17.08 33.78 23.61
C HIS A 714 17.18 32.32 24.05
N ASN A 715 18.11 31.58 23.45
CA ASN A 715 18.39 30.23 23.92
C ASN A 715 19.03 30.28 25.32
N PRO A 716 18.67 29.34 26.20
CA PRO A 716 19.29 29.20 27.51
C PRO A 716 20.73 28.67 27.38
N ALA A 717 21.38 28.39 28.50
CA ALA A 717 22.69 27.73 28.49
C ALA A 717 22.61 26.33 27.84
N PRO A 718 23.69 25.84 27.20
CA PRO A 718 23.73 24.52 26.59
C PRO A 718 23.27 23.41 27.55
N GLY A 719 22.49 22.46 27.04
CA GLY A 719 21.92 21.36 27.82
C GLY A 719 20.72 21.72 28.71
N THR A 720 20.29 22.99 28.74
CA THR A 720 19.06 23.37 29.44
C THR A 720 17.83 22.84 28.68
N PRO A 721 16.89 22.14 29.33
CA PRO A 721 15.65 21.71 28.69
C PRO A 721 14.84 22.89 28.16
N VAL A 722 14.31 22.77 26.96
CA VAL A 722 13.39 23.76 26.37
C VAL A 722 12.04 23.08 26.21
N ALA A 723 10.94 23.76 26.52
CA ALA A 723 9.61 23.34 26.10
C ALA A 723 8.91 24.49 25.39
N VAL A 724 8.16 24.17 24.33
CA VAL A 724 7.43 25.14 23.54
C VAL A 724 5.96 24.79 23.58
N ARG A 725 5.11 25.80 23.80
CA ARG A 725 3.67 25.68 23.71
C ARG A 725 3.15 26.64 22.66
N VAL A 726 2.39 26.11 21.71
CA VAL A 726 1.68 26.87 20.69
C VAL A 726 0.19 26.71 20.91
N THR A 727 -0.54 27.82 20.91
CA THR A 727 -2.01 27.81 20.90
C THR A 727 -2.52 28.59 19.70
N ALA A 728 -3.52 28.08 19.00
CA ALA A 728 -4.14 28.75 17.86
C ALA A 728 -5.66 28.52 17.83
N ALA A 729 -6.36 29.43 17.16
CA ALA A 729 -7.81 29.35 16.95
C ALA A 729 -8.19 29.89 15.57
N ASP A 730 -9.28 29.34 15.02
CA ASP A 730 -9.85 29.77 13.74
C ASP A 730 -11.15 30.58 13.92
N SER A 731 -11.68 31.11 12.82
CA SER A 731 -12.89 31.93 12.82
C SER A 731 -14.19 31.13 13.00
N ILE A 732 -14.15 29.80 12.97
CA ILE A 732 -15.33 28.92 13.06
C ILE A 732 -15.42 28.18 14.40
N GLY A 733 -14.58 28.54 15.37
CA GLY A 733 -14.60 27.99 16.72
C GLY A 733 -13.79 26.71 16.88
N GLY A 734 -12.86 26.45 15.95
CA GLY A 734 -11.80 25.45 16.11
C GLY A 734 -10.60 26.03 16.87
N SER A 735 -9.88 25.16 17.56
CA SER A 735 -8.66 25.52 18.30
C SER A 735 -7.69 24.35 18.41
N ILE A 736 -6.40 24.65 18.48
CA ILE A 736 -5.34 23.69 18.78
C ILE A 736 -4.39 24.26 19.83
N SER A 737 -4.00 23.43 20.80
CA SER A 737 -2.96 23.73 21.77
C SER A 737 -1.98 22.56 21.80
N GLN A 738 -0.73 22.81 21.43
CA GLN A 738 0.31 21.79 21.41
C GLN A 738 1.50 22.21 22.26
N THR A 739 1.91 21.34 23.17
CA THR A 739 3.12 21.48 23.98
C THR A 739 4.11 20.41 23.56
N VAL A 740 5.34 20.78 23.25
CA VAL A 740 6.44 19.87 22.91
C VAL A 740 7.58 20.11 23.88
N THR A 741 8.02 19.06 24.59
CA THR A 741 9.21 19.12 25.44
C THR A 741 10.46 18.72 24.66
N ASN A 742 11.55 19.43 24.90
CA ASN A 742 12.81 19.31 24.17
C ASN A 742 12.62 19.33 22.64
N PRO A 743 11.91 20.32 22.06
CA PRO A 743 11.62 20.31 20.62
C PRO A 743 12.91 20.29 19.78
N TYR A 744 14.03 20.79 20.33
CA TYR A 744 15.38 20.72 19.79
C TYR A 744 16.37 20.71 20.97
N THR A 745 17.64 20.43 20.71
CA THR A 745 18.70 20.52 21.73
C THR A 745 19.41 21.88 21.66
N VAL A 746 19.62 22.53 22.80
CA VAL A 746 20.50 23.72 22.89
C VAL A 746 21.93 23.25 23.10
N GLY A 747 22.81 23.55 22.15
CA GLY A 747 24.19 23.03 22.12
C GLY A 747 25.27 24.05 22.41
#